data_AF-A0AAJ5C777-F1
#
_entry.id   AF-A0AAJ5C777-F1
#
_cell.length_a   1.000
_cell.length_b   1.000
_cell.length_c   1.000
_cell.angle_alpha   90.00
_cell.angle_beta   90.00
_cell.angle_gamma   90.00
#
_symmetry.space_group_name_H-M   'P 1'
#
loop_
_entity.id
_entity.type
_entity.pdbx_description
1 polymer ?
#
loop_
_entity_poly.entity_id
_entity_poly.type
_entity_poly.pdbx_seq_one_letter_code
_entity_poly.pdbx_strand_id
1 'polypeptide(L)'
;MPSKVTKATAMPAKPTKPPSNAVSVTSATPLNTEPNSKRRRAITSIVTPAETLTSSTTATPKIVSQNRLFAPFRALGLISNDVPFALQTRFGGKDATIPDVNVITCLGDSWAMWDAERMTLLFVSTSLPAPISSLVISLTPDAVLAAAGTKVYRFKRGKVDAVYDTVDHLMAKFSKPNGSQDQLQQSSNSDSDNDSDASSSSAESSRDQGTQLCSLIVFGDTIVALSSDGRSVFVWSIATTELVSRIHLPQTFVACSLLHPATYINKILIGSTDGQLALWNIRTGSPVHSYNAEQLRSAAAHPTPNISAAIVNLTQSPAVDIVAIGFADGHVLLHDIRLDESLFSVHASGGLSAGSISFRSDAKQHSVAIATNSGNISIFDLEPASSSAPSATYNGPRLVYSIQDAHDGAVGSIEFVPGQPLLISSGGDNSCKQWFFESASMPPRLLKSRSGHHQPPHLVRYYGEEGKEILSAGRDRSIRCISVVRDSRSHELSQGELQKRSNQLSISVSSLKLPTASSLSFSLTRSRDWDDVLTTHQNRQFANTWTVRDKRMGKKPLAASADKKIIAEARTSCVSACGNFGLIGNSEGLVEMYNMQSYAHRRTFDTRPLDPMGPSKAKEFPAASKKAQALLNARIKGSAVTGIATDALNRFVVVSTMDGKLSWYDFGSTDLLHRTIISTAGISAIQLHRDSNLLLIVSDDLVLRLVDVETRKVVREFTGFRGRILDACFSNDARWIVATSMDAVIRTFDVPSSRLVDAFKVASIATSVTFSPTGDFLATAHVDSVGIYLWANKTQFSPIALQGLDELAEVVDEDDDSVAVALPTVQGDVEDAALEEYSESMREVGEPELQRVYTSPPQLNDPTRREGGLVTLSTMPRARWMTLINLDTIKLRNKPKAAPQKPEAKRAPFFLPQTVSGVDFKFDPTVPGSSSDDTQEASKAVEKSNIFSSGGGLSFKTDLQERLEAAMEKDDVSGFFLYLETLSTPQLDVEIRSLTANEDLVMFLQMLLKRLKQHRDYEAVQALLATVLKVHSDVILNTFNPEREQAEEEEEDEVMLDEGEDPEGADEEEAIRLKSVIKKLIKAQVAESSRLNGLLDHCLGTLAFLRGLPMT
;
A
#
# COMPACT_ATOMS: atom_id res chain seq x y z
N MET A 1 35.20 -44.94 -39.56
CA MET A 1 35.67 -45.56 -40.83
C MET A 1 36.07 -47.01 -40.51
N PRO A 2 35.69 -48.02 -41.30
CA PRO A 2 34.54 -48.20 -42.21
C PRO A 2 33.64 -49.36 -41.69
N SER A 3 32.50 -49.80 -42.25
CA SER A 3 32.05 -49.86 -43.63
C SER A 3 30.53 -50.10 -43.71
N LYS A 4 29.91 -49.40 -44.68
CA LYS A 4 28.76 -49.77 -45.54
C LYS A 4 27.56 -50.50 -44.93
N VAL A 5 26.47 -49.75 -44.75
CA VAL A 5 25.09 -50.28 -44.71
C VAL A 5 24.34 -49.80 -45.96
N THR A 6 23.64 -50.74 -46.59
CA THR A 6 22.91 -50.66 -47.84
C THR A 6 21.52 -50.03 -47.70
N LYS A 7 21.08 -49.37 -48.78
CA LYS A 7 19.78 -48.72 -48.99
C LYS A 7 18.62 -49.74 -49.08
N ALA A 8 17.47 -49.37 -48.51
CA ALA A 8 16.16 -49.77 -49.01
C ALA A 8 15.17 -48.60 -48.90
N THR A 9 14.42 -48.42 -49.98
CA THR A 9 13.50 -47.34 -50.37
C THR A 9 12.10 -47.51 -49.75
N ALA A 10 11.49 -46.42 -49.28
CA ALA A 10 10.04 -46.31 -49.10
C ALA A 10 9.54 -44.87 -49.34
N MET A 11 8.40 -44.76 -50.00
CA MET A 11 7.75 -43.57 -50.59
C MET A 11 7.18 -42.57 -49.56
N PRO A 12 7.04 -41.27 -49.92
CA PRO A 12 6.12 -40.36 -49.24
C PRO A 12 4.85 -40.07 -50.05
N ALA A 13 3.70 -40.08 -49.35
CA ALA A 13 2.36 -39.79 -49.85
C ALA A 13 2.13 -38.29 -50.12
N LYS A 14 1.34 -37.99 -51.15
CA LYS A 14 0.86 -36.65 -51.56
C LYS A 14 -0.26 -36.12 -50.64
N PRO A 15 -0.32 -34.82 -50.33
CA PRO A 15 -1.54 -34.16 -49.86
C PRO A 15 -2.34 -33.51 -51.01
N THR A 16 -3.65 -33.65 -50.94
CA THR A 16 -4.68 -33.17 -51.88
C THR A 16 -5.09 -31.71 -51.62
N LYS A 17 -5.30 -30.93 -52.69
CA LYS A 17 -5.80 -29.54 -52.71
C LYS A 17 -7.31 -29.46 -52.44
N PRO A 18 -7.84 -28.33 -51.91
CA PRO A 18 -9.23 -27.93 -52.11
C PRO A 18 -9.38 -26.91 -53.27
N PRO A 19 -10.58 -26.82 -53.89
CA PRO A 19 -10.78 -26.11 -55.16
C PRO A 19 -11.13 -24.62 -55.01
N SER A 20 -10.66 -23.87 -56.01
CA SER A 20 -10.99 -22.49 -56.34
C SER A 20 -12.34 -22.39 -57.07
N ASN A 21 -13.13 -21.37 -56.78
CA ASN A 21 -14.01 -20.76 -57.78
C ASN A 21 -13.96 -19.23 -57.63
N ALA A 22 -13.52 -18.60 -58.71
CA ALA A 22 -13.42 -17.16 -58.90
C ALA A 22 -14.63 -16.67 -59.71
N VAL A 23 -15.17 -15.50 -59.37
CA VAL A 23 -15.89 -14.64 -60.31
C VAL A 23 -15.44 -13.20 -60.04
N SER A 24 -14.89 -12.59 -61.09
CA SER A 24 -14.47 -11.18 -61.20
C SER A 24 -15.65 -10.27 -61.52
N VAL A 25 -15.73 -9.04 -60.98
CA VAL A 25 -16.13 -7.81 -61.72
C VAL A 25 -15.50 -6.57 -61.05
N THR A 26 -15.27 -5.59 -61.90
CA THR A 26 -14.49 -4.34 -61.90
C THR A 26 -14.99 -3.14 -61.07
N SER A 27 -14.08 -2.16 -60.96
CA SER A 27 -14.09 -0.81 -60.37
C SER A 27 -15.23 0.16 -60.76
N ALA A 28 -15.66 1.02 -59.81
CA ALA A 28 -15.90 2.47 -59.97
C ALA A 28 -16.22 3.17 -58.62
N THR A 29 -15.71 4.38 -58.42
CA THR A 29 -16.00 5.37 -57.34
C THR A 29 -17.08 6.39 -57.79
N PRO A 30 -17.45 7.44 -57.01
CA PRO A 30 -18.39 7.47 -55.88
C PRO A 30 -19.56 8.48 -56.09
N LEU A 31 -20.61 8.51 -55.25
CA LEU A 31 -21.40 9.72 -54.92
C LEU A 31 -22.48 9.49 -53.85
N ASN A 32 -22.59 10.50 -52.98
CA ASN A 32 -23.63 10.88 -52.00
C ASN A 32 -24.94 10.09 -51.91
N THR A 33 -25.37 9.79 -50.67
CA THR A 33 -26.57 10.38 -49.99
C THR A 33 -26.82 9.70 -48.64
N GLU A 34 -26.98 10.48 -47.56
CA GLU A 34 -27.66 10.08 -46.31
C GLU A 34 -29.19 9.93 -46.55
N PRO A 35 -30.05 9.68 -45.53
CA PRO A 35 -30.06 8.60 -44.52
C PRO A 35 -31.43 7.86 -44.56
N ASN A 36 -31.57 6.67 -43.95
CA ASN A 36 -32.73 6.36 -43.10
C ASN A 36 -32.78 4.94 -42.50
N SER A 37 -33.37 4.95 -41.29
CA SER A 37 -33.82 3.84 -40.45
C SER A 37 -34.56 2.69 -41.14
N LYS A 38 -34.37 1.45 -40.64
CA LYS A 38 -35.43 0.59 -40.05
C LYS A 38 -34.98 -0.87 -39.84
N ARG A 39 -35.20 -1.33 -38.60
CA ARG A 39 -35.73 -2.64 -38.15
C ARG A 39 -35.39 -3.90 -38.96
N ARG A 40 -34.73 -4.86 -38.31
CA ARG A 40 -35.00 -6.32 -38.42
C ARG A 40 -34.80 -6.96 -37.04
N ARG A 41 -35.88 -7.35 -36.35
CA ARG A 41 -36.60 -8.64 -36.39
C ARG A 41 -35.78 -9.80 -35.79
N ALA A 42 -36.07 -10.04 -34.51
CA ALA A 42 -35.73 -11.23 -33.75
C ALA A 42 -36.49 -12.47 -34.25
N ILE A 43 -35.83 -13.63 -34.16
CA ILE A 43 -36.43 -14.95 -34.33
C ILE A 43 -36.20 -15.73 -33.02
N THR A 44 -37.28 -15.80 -32.25
CA THR A 44 -37.80 -16.91 -31.43
C THR A 44 -36.91 -18.12 -31.14
N SER A 45 -36.74 -18.40 -29.84
CA SER A 45 -36.65 -19.75 -29.29
C SER A 45 -37.60 -19.90 -28.09
N ILE A 46 -38.14 -21.12 -27.99
CA ILE A 46 -39.38 -21.54 -27.32
C ILE A 46 -39.29 -21.57 -25.79
N VAL A 47 -40.38 -21.14 -25.15
CA VAL A 47 -40.67 -21.17 -23.70
C VAL A 47 -41.39 -22.47 -23.34
N THR A 48 -41.09 -23.03 -22.16
CA THR A 48 -42.00 -23.90 -21.38
C THR A 48 -42.23 -23.27 -20.00
N PRO A 49 -43.39 -23.54 -19.35
CA PRO A 49 -44.09 -22.54 -18.56
C PRO A 49 -43.75 -22.52 -17.06
N ALA A 50 -44.06 -21.36 -16.48
CA ALA A 50 -43.83 -20.93 -15.11
C ALA A 50 -44.59 -21.73 -14.04
N GLU A 51 -43.94 -21.89 -12.88
CA GLU A 51 -44.61 -21.84 -11.59
C GLU A 51 -44.41 -20.45 -10.98
N THR A 52 -45.53 -19.84 -10.63
CA THR A 52 -45.71 -18.51 -10.09
C THR A 52 -45.33 -18.46 -8.61
N LEU A 53 -44.31 -17.68 -8.26
CA LEU A 53 -44.16 -17.11 -6.92
C LEU A 53 -43.98 -15.59 -7.04
N THR A 54 -44.78 -14.91 -6.24
CA THR A 54 -45.07 -13.49 -6.18
C THR A 54 -43.84 -12.63 -5.96
N SER A 55 -43.69 -11.60 -6.78
CA SER A 55 -42.71 -10.53 -6.64
C SER A 55 -42.95 -9.72 -5.36
N SER A 56 -42.22 -10.04 -4.30
CA SER A 56 -41.84 -9.05 -3.28
C SER A 56 -40.51 -8.45 -3.71
N THR A 57 -40.55 -7.20 -4.13
CA THR A 57 -39.38 -6.35 -4.40
C THR A 57 -38.65 -6.11 -3.07
N THR A 58 -37.85 -7.08 -2.63
CA THR A 58 -36.80 -6.84 -1.64
C THR A 58 -35.67 -6.17 -2.38
N ALA A 59 -35.45 -4.88 -2.08
CA ALA A 59 -34.25 -4.17 -2.48
C ALA A 59 -33.03 -5.03 -2.14
N THR A 60 -32.29 -5.43 -3.16
CA THR A 60 -31.00 -6.09 -2.99
C THR A 60 -30.12 -5.14 -2.18
N PRO A 61 -29.54 -5.56 -1.05
CA PRO A 61 -28.64 -4.71 -0.30
C PRO A 61 -27.47 -4.33 -1.20
N LYS A 62 -27.18 -3.03 -1.31
CA LYS A 62 -26.00 -2.50 -1.99
C LYS A 62 -24.76 -3.10 -1.31
N ILE A 63 -24.09 -4.05 -1.97
CA ILE A 63 -22.81 -4.59 -1.51
C ILE A 63 -21.74 -3.58 -1.91
N VAL A 64 -21.47 -2.61 -1.03
CA VAL A 64 -20.19 -1.88 -1.08
C VAL A 64 -19.09 -2.93 -0.98
N SER A 65 -18.05 -2.87 -1.83
CA SER A 65 -16.97 -3.87 -1.80
C SER A 65 -16.30 -3.91 -0.41
N GLN A 66 -16.78 -4.82 0.45
CA GLN A 66 -16.30 -4.97 1.82
C GLN A 66 -14.85 -5.48 1.85
N ASN A 67 -14.36 -6.05 0.74
CA ASN A 67 -13.04 -6.69 0.63
C ASN A 67 -12.11 -5.93 -0.33
N ARG A 68 -11.64 -4.75 0.07
CA ARG A 68 -10.62 -3.98 -0.68
C ARG A 68 -9.26 -4.64 -0.61
N LEU A 69 -8.52 -4.64 -1.73
CA LEU A 69 -7.18 -5.22 -1.82
C LEU A 69 -6.12 -4.28 -1.25
N PHE A 70 -6.27 -2.98 -1.51
CA PHE A 70 -5.30 -1.95 -1.16
C PHE A 70 -5.81 -1.05 -0.05
N ALA A 71 -4.99 -0.88 0.99
CA ALA A 71 -5.22 0.09 2.06
C ALA A 71 -4.32 1.31 1.88
N PRO A 72 -4.79 2.54 2.15
CA PRO A 72 -3.89 3.69 2.17
C PRO A 72 -2.83 3.52 3.26
N PHE A 73 -1.54 3.71 2.91
CA PHE A 73 -0.42 3.51 3.83
C PHE A 73 0.34 4.81 4.11
N ARG A 74 0.99 5.41 3.10
CA ARG A 74 1.87 6.56 3.35
C ARG A 74 2.08 7.47 2.15
N ALA A 75 2.06 8.79 2.36
CA ALA A 75 2.55 9.76 1.38
C ALA A 75 4.06 10.04 1.53
N LEU A 76 4.77 10.11 0.41
CA LEU A 76 6.20 10.35 0.30
C LEU A 76 6.50 11.63 -0.47
N GLY A 77 7.64 12.27 -0.19
CA GLY A 77 8.12 13.43 -0.93
C GLY A 77 7.46 14.76 -0.56
N LEU A 78 6.69 14.81 0.54
CA LEU A 78 6.13 16.02 1.12
C LEU A 78 7.05 16.53 2.24
N ILE A 79 7.50 17.79 2.14
CA ILE A 79 8.47 18.41 3.04
C ILE A 79 7.95 19.75 3.57
N SER A 80 7.46 20.64 2.73
CA SER A 80 6.94 21.95 3.15
C SER A 80 5.88 22.49 2.18
N ASN A 81 5.15 23.50 2.64
CA ASN A 81 4.25 24.33 1.84
C ASN A 81 4.49 25.82 2.16
N ASP A 82 3.54 26.68 1.76
CA ASP A 82 3.61 28.13 1.98
C ASP A 82 3.40 28.58 3.44
N VAL A 83 2.94 27.69 4.32
CA VAL A 83 2.70 28.04 5.73
C VAL A 83 4.04 28.17 6.45
N PRO A 84 4.26 29.26 7.21
CA PRO A 84 5.50 29.46 7.96
C PRO A 84 5.84 28.28 8.87
N PHE A 85 7.09 27.82 8.82
CA PHE A 85 7.59 26.80 9.73
C PHE A 85 7.76 27.37 11.15
N ALA A 86 7.77 26.50 12.15
CA ALA A 86 8.09 26.86 13.53
C ALA A 86 9.42 26.22 13.97
N LEU A 87 10.25 26.98 14.69
CA LEU A 87 11.54 26.51 15.19
C LEU A 87 11.48 26.14 16.68
N GLN A 88 11.83 24.89 16.99
CA GLN A 88 11.98 24.44 18.37
C GLN A 88 13.46 24.53 18.78
N THR A 89 13.75 25.20 19.89
CA THR A 89 15.08 25.17 20.51
C THR A 89 15.00 24.57 21.91
N ARG A 90 15.82 23.56 22.19
CA ARG A 90 15.91 22.91 23.51
C ARG A 90 17.31 23.07 24.08
N PHE A 91 17.40 23.60 25.28
CA PHE A 91 18.65 23.69 26.04
C PHE A 91 18.73 22.52 27.02
N GLY A 92 19.89 21.85 27.11
CA GLY A 92 20.10 20.70 28.00
C GLY A 92 20.06 19.32 27.31
N GLY A 93 20.31 19.27 26.00
CA GLY A 93 20.47 18.04 25.22
C GLY A 93 21.80 17.31 25.47
N LYS A 94 22.33 16.60 24.45
CA LYS A 94 23.57 15.80 24.56
C LYS A 94 24.79 16.62 24.99
N ASP A 95 24.84 17.89 24.57
CA ASP A 95 25.80 18.88 25.02
C ASP A 95 25.04 20.05 25.65
N ALA A 96 25.37 20.43 26.88
CA ALA A 96 24.70 21.53 27.58
C ALA A 96 24.94 22.91 26.92
N THR A 97 25.92 23.00 26.02
CA THR A 97 26.38 24.26 25.38
C THR A 97 25.76 24.52 24.01
N ILE A 98 25.23 23.52 23.32
CA ILE A 98 24.63 23.64 21.98
C ILE A 98 23.16 23.26 22.08
N PRO A 99 22.21 24.15 21.72
CA PRO A 99 20.81 23.80 21.75
C PRO A 99 20.48 22.78 20.65
N ASP A 100 19.66 21.79 21.00
CA ASP A 100 19.04 20.90 20.02
C ASP A 100 17.95 21.70 19.30
N VAL A 101 18.00 21.72 17.97
CA VAL A 101 17.11 22.53 17.14
C VAL A 101 16.26 21.61 16.27
N ASN A 102 14.94 21.75 16.33
CA ASN A 102 14.02 21.06 15.44
C ASN A 102 13.24 22.06 14.59
N VAL A 103 13.01 21.72 13.32
CA VAL A 103 12.21 22.51 12.37
C VAL A 103 10.88 21.81 12.18
N ILE A 104 9.76 22.51 12.36
CA ILE A 104 8.43 21.96 12.13
C ILE A 104 7.81 22.63 10.90
N THR A 105 7.62 21.86 9.84
CA THR A 105 7.04 22.33 8.58
C THR A 105 5.61 21.80 8.42
N CYS A 106 4.77 22.59 7.75
CA CYS A 106 3.43 22.15 7.36
C CYS A 106 3.48 21.37 6.04
N LEU A 107 2.68 20.31 5.94
CA LEU A 107 2.55 19.43 4.78
C LEU A 107 1.19 19.59 4.08
N GLY A 108 0.31 20.46 4.61
CA GLY A 108 -1.08 20.63 4.19
C GLY A 108 -2.03 20.44 5.37
N ASP A 109 -2.55 19.22 5.52
CA ASP A 109 -3.45 18.78 6.60
C ASP A 109 -2.69 18.23 7.83
N SER A 110 -1.38 18.09 7.72
CA SER A 110 -0.49 17.52 8.72
C SER A 110 0.82 18.32 8.78
N TRP A 111 1.65 18.09 9.79
CA TRP A 111 2.97 18.72 9.93
C TRP A 111 4.06 17.67 10.15
N ALA A 112 5.31 18.02 9.81
CA ALA A 112 6.50 17.20 10.00
C ALA A 112 7.54 17.93 10.84
N MET A 113 8.15 17.21 11.79
CA MET A 113 9.25 17.69 12.60
C MET A 113 10.57 17.08 12.12
N TRP A 114 11.53 17.94 11.82
CA TRP A 114 12.86 17.61 11.33
C TRP A 114 13.90 17.98 12.37
N ASP A 115 14.84 17.08 12.64
CA ASP A 115 16.08 17.44 13.35
C ASP A 115 16.89 18.40 12.47
N ALA A 116 17.18 19.61 12.93
CA ALA A 116 17.95 20.57 12.15
C ALA A 116 19.42 20.14 11.99
N GLU A 117 19.99 19.38 12.92
CA GLU A 117 21.38 18.93 12.78
C GLU A 117 21.50 17.94 11.62
N ARG A 118 20.61 16.94 11.51
CA ARG A 118 20.72 15.88 10.49
C ARG A 118 19.77 16.06 9.31
N MET A 119 18.83 16.99 9.38
CA MET A 119 17.67 17.10 8.49
C MET A 119 16.99 15.73 8.32
N THR A 120 16.76 15.04 9.44
CA THR A 120 16.07 13.75 9.50
C THR A 120 14.69 13.93 10.10
N LEU A 121 13.69 13.30 9.47
CA LEU A 121 12.32 13.27 9.97
C LEU A 121 12.27 12.55 11.33
N LEU A 122 11.72 13.22 12.34
CA LEU A 122 11.55 12.70 13.70
C LEU A 122 10.11 12.25 13.93
N PHE A 123 9.15 13.15 13.69
CA PHE A 123 7.73 12.93 13.91
C PHE A 123 6.93 13.54 12.77
N VAL A 124 5.76 12.96 12.54
CA VAL A 124 4.71 13.48 11.66
C VAL A 124 3.45 13.55 12.50
N SER A 125 2.54 14.46 12.17
CA SER A 125 1.25 14.58 12.84
C SER A 125 0.15 13.80 12.15
N THR A 126 -0.88 13.47 12.93
CA THR A 126 -2.13 12.94 12.38
C THR A 126 -2.73 13.95 11.42
N SER A 127 -3.37 13.49 10.34
CA SER A 127 -4.07 14.38 9.41
C SER A 127 -5.28 15.01 10.09
N LEU A 128 -5.45 16.31 9.86
CA LEU A 128 -6.56 17.10 10.37
C LEU A 128 -7.68 17.21 9.32
N PRO A 129 -8.95 17.40 9.73
CA PRO A 129 -10.08 17.54 8.80
C PRO A 129 -10.01 18.75 7.87
N ALA A 130 -9.20 19.75 8.20
CA ALA A 130 -9.00 20.98 7.45
C ALA A 130 -7.50 21.27 7.32
N PRO A 131 -7.06 21.97 6.26
CA PRO A 131 -5.66 22.35 6.10
C PRO A 131 -5.21 23.27 7.24
N ILE A 132 -3.96 23.09 7.65
CA ILE A 132 -3.33 23.89 8.71
C ILE A 132 -3.04 25.29 8.15
N SER A 133 -3.49 26.32 8.85
CA SER A 133 -3.25 27.73 8.49
C SER A 133 -2.06 28.35 9.21
N SER A 134 -1.76 27.90 10.44
CA SER A 134 -0.67 28.45 11.26
C SER A 134 -0.09 27.41 12.22
N LEU A 135 1.22 27.48 12.47
CA LEU A 135 1.97 26.59 13.36
C LEU A 135 2.76 27.39 14.39
N VAL A 136 2.66 27.01 15.66
CA VAL A 136 3.43 27.61 16.77
C VAL A 136 3.84 26.53 17.75
N ILE A 137 4.90 26.78 18.51
CA ILE A 137 5.39 25.87 19.56
C ILE A 137 5.13 26.51 20.92
N SER A 138 4.62 25.71 21.86
CA SER A 138 4.71 26.04 23.28
C SER A 138 5.88 25.27 23.91
N LEU A 139 6.70 25.96 24.69
CA LEU A 139 7.80 25.33 25.44
C LEU A 139 7.31 24.74 26.77
N THR A 140 6.17 25.20 27.29
CA THR A 140 5.60 24.79 28.57
C THR A 140 4.07 24.71 28.47
N PRO A 141 3.48 23.52 28.25
CA PRO A 141 4.13 22.24 27.98
C PRO A 141 4.76 22.19 26.59
N ASP A 142 5.82 21.38 26.43
CA ASP A 142 6.48 21.10 25.15
C ASP A 142 5.49 20.44 24.17
N ALA A 143 4.89 21.26 23.31
CA ALA A 143 3.81 20.86 22.41
C ALA A 143 3.81 21.72 21.13
N VAL A 144 3.39 21.11 20.03
CA VAL A 144 3.14 21.80 18.77
C VAL A 144 1.66 22.19 18.72
N LEU A 145 1.36 23.45 18.41
CA LEU A 145 0.01 23.96 18.26
C LEU A 145 -0.22 24.28 16.78
N ALA A 146 -1.30 23.77 16.22
CA ALA A 146 -1.70 24.02 14.83
C ALA A 146 -3.13 24.58 14.80
N ALA A 147 -3.34 25.67 14.07
CA ALA A 147 -4.67 26.16 13.74
C ALA A 147 -5.14 25.49 12.44
N ALA A 148 -6.33 24.90 12.45
CA ALA A 148 -6.95 24.28 11.28
C ALA A 148 -8.46 24.50 11.30
N GLY A 149 -8.98 25.15 10.25
CA GLY A 149 -10.38 25.56 10.19
C GLY A 149 -10.76 26.49 11.35
N THR A 150 -11.74 26.07 12.16
CA THR A 150 -12.29 26.84 13.30
C THR A 150 -11.67 26.45 14.66
N LYS A 151 -10.67 25.57 14.67
CA LYS A 151 -10.11 24.97 15.89
C LYS A 151 -8.59 25.10 15.94
N VAL A 152 -8.05 25.08 17.15
CA VAL A 152 -6.61 24.91 17.42
C VAL A 152 -6.39 23.54 18.02
N TYR A 153 -5.40 22.80 17.54
CA TYR A 153 -5.03 21.47 18.00
C TYR A 153 -3.68 21.53 18.70
N ARG A 154 -3.58 20.99 19.92
CA ARG A 154 -2.32 20.77 20.63
C ARG A 154 -1.86 19.35 20.39
N PHE A 155 -0.62 19.20 19.95
CA PHE A 155 -0.01 17.92 19.67
C PHE A 155 1.15 17.63 20.63
N LYS A 156 1.24 16.36 21.02
CA LYS A 156 2.37 15.81 21.77
C LYS A 156 2.93 14.63 21.00
N ARG A 157 4.16 14.78 20.49
CA ARG A 157 4.87 13.75 19.69
C ARG A 157 4.06 13.26 18.47
N GLY A 158 3.35 14.17 17.80
CA GLY A 158 2.57 13.88 16.58
C GLY A 158 1.11 13.49 16.81
N LYS A 159 0.70 13.16 18.05
CA LYS A 159 -0.69 12.84 18.38
C LYS A 159 -1.43 14.03 18.99
N VAL A 160 -2.71 14.16 18.66
CA VAL A 160 -3.59 15.19 19.25
C VAL A 160 -3.77 14.91 20.74
N ASP A 161 -3.50 15.91 21.57
CA ASP A 161 -3.60 15.87 23.03
C ASP A 161 -4.76 16.73 23.55
N ALA A 162 -5.00 17.90 22.94
CA ALA A 162 -6.11 18.79 23.29
C ALA A 162 -6.60 19.59 22.07
N VAL A 163 -7.85 20.04 22.13
CA VAL A 163 -8.51 20.84 21.07
C VAL A 163 -9.13 22.08 21.70
N TYR A 164 -8.91 23.25 21.10
CA TYR A 164 -9.50 24.53 21.49
C TYR A 164 -10.45 24.96 20.38
N ASP A 165 -11.72 25.17 20.74
CA ASP A 165 -12.76 25.57 19.79
C ASP A 165 -13.03 27.07 19.87
N THR A 166 -13.46 27.66 18.76
CA THR A 166 -13.93 29.05 18.70
C THR A 166 -15.37 29.18 19.17
N VAL A 167 -16.15 28.09 19.10
CA VAL A 167 -17.55 28.05 19.57
C VAL A 167 -17.59 27.68 21.04
N ASP A 168 -18.14 28.59 21.85
CA ASP A 168 -18.23 28.41 23.29
C ASP A 168 -19.40 27.49 23.66
N HIS A 169 -19.15 26.17 23.71
CA HIS A 169 -20.19 25.17 24.00
C HIS A 169 -20.84 25.33 25.39
N LEU A 170 -20.23 26.11 26.30
CA LEU A 170 -20.78 26.42 27.62
C LEU A 170 -22.00 27.35 27.56
N MET A 171 -22.09 28.24 26.57
CA MET A 171 -23.24 29.17 26.44
C MET A 171 -24.53 28.47 25.97
N ALA A 172 -24.43 27.30 25.34
CA ALA A 172 -25.60 26.52 24.90
C ALA A 172 -26.27 25.74 26.04
N LYS A 173 -25.60 25.51 27.18
CA LYS A 173 -26.17 24.81 28.35
C LYS A 173 -26.98 25.70 29.29
N PHE A 174 -26.90 27.03 29.15
CA PHE A 174 -27.56 27.98 30.06
C PHE A 174 -28.74 28.75 29.45
N SER A 175 -29.10 28.53 28.19
CA SER A 175 -30.37 29.06 27.66
C SER A 175 -31.55 28.19 28.12
N LYS A 176 -32.06 28.46 29.33
CA LYS A 176 -33.33 27.91 29.80
C LYS A 176 -34.46 28.33 28.84
N PRO A 177 -35.38 27.43 28.44
CA PRO A 177 -36.58 27.82 27.75
C PRO A 177 -37.54 28.42 28.79
N ASN A 178 -37.67 29.74 28.82
CA ASN A 178 -38.77 30.35 29.55
C ASN A 178 -40.07 30.03 28.81
N GLY A 179 -40.91 29.23 29.46
CA GLY A 179 -42.25 28.93 29.00
C GLY A 179 -43.14 30.17 29.03
N SER A 180 -43.97 30.29 28.01
CA SER A 180 -45.38 30.62 28.19
C SER A 180 -46.15 29.94 27.07
N GLN A 181 -47.10 29.11 27.48
CA GLN A 181 -48.15 28.56 26.65
C GLN A 181 -48.98 29.72 26.12
N ASP A 182 -49.30 29.72 24.83
CA ASP A 182 -50.66 30.00 24.40
C ASP A 182 -50.96 29.29 23.07
N GLN A 183 -52.00 28.48 23.11
CA GLN A 183 -52.66 27.85 21.97
C GLN A 183 -53.54 28.91 21.29
N LEU A 184 -53.67 28.86 19.96
CA LEU A 184 -54.96 28.75 19.23
C LEU A 184 -54.81 28.96 17.70
N GLN A 185 -55.40 28.00 16.97
CA GLN A 185 -56.09 28.08 15.66
C GLN A 185 -55.25 28.42 14.40
N GLN A 186 -54.98 27.44 13.52
CA GLN A 186 -55.84 26.98 12.39
C GLN A 186 -56.31 28.10 11.44
N SER A 187 -55.72 28.18 10.23
CA SER A 187 -56.41 27.87 8.97
C SER A 187 -55.54 28.11 7.72
N SER A 188 -55.62 27.12 6.82
CA SER A 188 -55.29 27.05 5.39
C SER A 188 -55.42 28.33 4.53
N ASN A 189 -54.47 28.59 3.61
CA ASN A 189 -54.61 28.41 2.15
C ASN A 189 -53.52 29.11 1.29
N SER A 190 -53.22 28.44 0.17
CA SER A 190 -52.89 28.89 -1.19
C SER A 190 -51.57 29.61 -1.53
N ASP A 191 -50.83 28.91 -2.39
CA ASP A 191 -49.93 29.35 -3.46
C ASP A 191 -50.15 30.77 -4.02
N SER A 192 -49.06 31.52 -4.18
CA SER A 192 -48.77 32.30 -5.39
C SER A 192 -47.33 32.85 -5.37
N ASP A 193 -46.59 32.57 -6.43
CA ASP A 193 -45.31 33.19 -6.79
C ASP A 193 -45.43 34.71 -6.94
N ASN A 194 -44.45 35.46 -6.44
CA ASN A 194 -43.97 36.70 -7.07
C ASN A 194 -42.64 37.19 -6.50
N ASP A 195 -41.74 37.53 -7.42
CA ASP A 195 -40.43 38.13 -7.22
C ASP A 195 -40.48 39.60 -6.73
N SER A 196 -39.34 40.00 -6.13
CA SER A 196 -38.72 41.34 -6.07
C SER A 196 -38.70 42.12 -4.73
N ASP A 197 -37.46 42.26 -4.25
CA ASP A 197 -36.78 43.39 -3.61
C ASP A 197 -37.17 43.99 -2.23
N ALA A 198 -36.10 44.14 -1.44
CA ALA A 198 -35.82 45.12 -0.38
C ALA A 198 -36.16 44.80 1.10
N SER A 199 -35.09 44.39 1.80
CA SER A 199 -34.64 44.85 3.14
C SER A 199 -35.67 44.99 4.28
N SER A 200 -35.61 44.07 5.25
CA SER A 200 -35.54 44.41 6.68
C SER A 200 -35.27 43.18 7.54
N SER A 201 -34.15 43.20 8.24
CA SER A 201 -33.84 42.53 9.51
C SER A 201 -34.86 41.53 10.08
N SER A 202 -34.63 40.24 9.86
CA SER A 202 -35.08 39.17 10.75
C SER A 202 -33.86 38.58 11.45
N ALA A 203 -33.67 38.97 12.71
CA ALA A 203 -32.74 38.34 13.64
C ALA A 203 -33.26 36.95 13.99
N GLU A 204 -33.09 35.99 13.07
CA GLU A 204 -33.09 34.58 13.42
C GLU A 204 -31.79 34.31 14.18
N SER A 205 -31.90 33.66 15.34
CA SER A 205 -30.77 33.27 16.18
C SER A 205 -29.85 32.32 15.39
N SER A 206 -28.88 32.89 14.67
CA SER A 206 -27.85 32.17 13.94
C SER A 206 -27.07 31.32 14.93
N ARG A 207 -27.14 29.99 14.79
CA ARG A 207 -26.14 29.09 15.37
C ARG A 207 -24.79 29.57 14.85
N ASP A 208 -23.94 30.10 15.73
CA ASP A 208 -22.63 30.66 15.40
C ASP A 208 -21.82 29.54 14.71
N GLN A 209 -21.61 29.61 13.39
CA GLN A 209 -21.00 28.53 12.58
C GLN A 209 -19.47 28.41 12.80
N GLY A 210 -18.92 29.08 13.83
CA GLY A 210 -17.49 29.15 14.12
C GLY A 210 -16.73 30.02 13.13
N THR A 211 -15.69 30.69 13.59
CA THR A 211 -14.85 31.57 12.73
C THR A 211 -13.55 30.87 12.40
N GLN A 212 -13.15 30.88 11.12
CA GLN A 212 -11.86 30.31 10.71
C GLN A 212 -10.68 31.12 11.27
N LEU A 213 -9.56 30.46 11.53
CA LEU A 213 -8.36 31.07 12.13
C LEU A 213 -7.23 31.19 11.10
N CYS A 214 -6.50 32.32 11.12
CA CYS A 214 -5.41 32.59 10.17
C CYS A 214 -4.01 32.63 10.81
N SER A 215 -3.88 33.20 12.00
CA SER A 215 -2.60 33.40 12.68
C SER A 215 -2.70 33.02 14.14
N LEU A 216 -1.61 32.50 14.69
CA LEU A 216 -1.51 31.99 16.04
C LEU A 216 -0.22 32.53 16.67
N ILE A 217 -0.28 32.94 17.94
CA ILE A 217 0.89 33.22 18.77
C ILE A 217 0.69 32.61 20.17
N VAL A 218 1.80 32.30 20.83
CA VAL A 218 1.79 31.72 22.18
C VAL A 218 2.77 32.48 23.05
N PHE A 219 2.32 32.90 24.23
CA PHE A 219 3.19 33.47 25.26
C PHE A 219 2.60 33.22 26.65
N GLY A 220 3.47 32.92 27.61
CA GLY A 220 3.04 32.51 28.95
C GLY A 220 2.17 31.24 28.90
N ASP A 221 1.03 31.28 29.59
CA ASP A 221 0.03 30.21 29.60
C ASP A 221 -1.16 30.49 28.64
N THR A 222 -0.99 31.44 27.70
CA THR A 222 -2.08 31.88 26.82
C THR A 222 -1.80 31.61 25.36
N ILE A 223 -2.84 31.14 24.66
CA ILE A 223 -2.90 31.03 23.20
C ILE A 223 -3.69 32.23 22.70
N VAL A 224 -3.15 32.95 21.73
CA VAL A 224 -3.86 34.03 21.06
C VAL A 224 -3.95 33.71 19.57
N ALA A 225 -5.16 33.65 19.03
CA ALA A 225 -5.38 33.44 17.60
C ALA A 225 -6.18 34.60 16.97
N LEU A 226 -5.85 34.89 15.73
CA LEU A 226 -6.56 35.84 14.88
C LEU A 226 -7.54 35.10 13.96
N SER A 227 -8.75 35.63 13.84
CA SER A 227 -9.71 35.16 12.86
C SER A 227 -9.32 35.52 11.43
N SER A 228 -9.68 34.69 10.46
CA SER A 228 -9.39 34.92 9.04
C SER A 228 -10.06 36.17 8.46
N ASP A 229 -11.16 36.61 9.05
CA ASP A 229 -11.82 37.88 8.71
C ASP A 229 -11.13 39.12 9.29
N GLY A 230 -10.12 38.93 10.16
CA GLY A 230 -9.35 39.99 10.80
C GLY A 230 -10.13 40.81 11.83
N ARG A 231 -11.32 40.37 12.26
CA ARG A 231 -12.22 41.14 13.14
C ARG A 231 -12.23 40.69 14.59
N SER A 232 -11.79 39.47 14.88
CA SER A 232 -11.83 38.90 16.23
C SER A 232 -10.47 38.33 16.62
N VAL A 233 -10.08 38.55 17.87
CA VAL A 233 -8.93 37.91 18.51
C VAL A 233 -9.44 37.03 19.64
N PHE A 234 -9.08 35.76 19.59
CA PHE A 234 -9.47 34.76 20.58
C PHE A 234 -8.29 34.47 21.51
N VAL A 235 -8.57 34.37 22.81
CA VAL A 235 -7.57 34.10 23.84
C VAL A 235 -8.00 32.90 24.67
N TRP A 236 -7.20 31.83 24.67
CA TRP A 236 -7.43 30.62 25.47
C TRP A 236 -6.32 30.42 26.51
N SER A 237 -6.62 29.71 27.61
CA SER A 237 -5.60 29.17 28.52
C SER A 237 -5.13 27.80 28.05
N ILE A 238 -3.81 27.59 28.02
CA ILE A 238 -3.21 26.30 27.64
C ILE A 238 -3.53 25.23 28.69
N ALA A 239 -3.54 25.59 29.98
CA ALA A 239 -3.80 24.66 31.07
C ALA A 239 -5.25 24.17 31.11
N THR A 240 -6.24 25.06 30.99
CA THR A 240 -7.67 24.69 31.15
C THR A 240 -8.39 24.41 29.84
N THR A 241 -7.80 24.77 28.69
CA THR A 241 -8.44 24.73 27.36
C THR A 241 -9.67 25.63 27.19
N GLU A 242 -9.97 26.44 28.20
CA GLU A 242 -11.11 27.35 28.19
C GLU A 242 -10.81 28.62 27.39
N LEU A 243 -11.83 29.15 26.71
CA LEU A 243 -11.80 30.46 26.07
C LEU A 243 -11.88 31.53 27.16
N VAL A 244 -10.78 32.27 27.36
CA VAL A 244 -10.67 33.31 28.39
C VAL A 244 -11.33 34.61 27.93
N SER A 245 -11.13 34.99 26.67
CA SER A 245 -11.65 36.25 26.13
C SER A 245 -11.76 36.22 24.61
N ARG A 246 -12.80 36.89 24.08
CA ARG A 246 -12.98 37.20 22.66
C ARG A 246 -12.98 38.71 22.48
N ILE A 247 -11.90 39.23 21.90
CA ILE A 247 -11.72 40.66 21.66
C ILE A 247 -12.23 40.97 20.25
N HIS A 248 -13.25 41.82 20.15
CA HIS A 248 -13.77 42.29 18.88
C HIS A 248 -13.04 43.58 18.48
N LEU A 249 -12.43 43.58 17.30
CA LEU A 249 -11.72 44.73 16.75
C LEU A 249 -12.71 45.71 16.10
N PRO A 250 -12.36 47.01 16.02
CA PRO A 250 -13.20 48.00 15.35
C PRO A 250 -13.46 47.64 13.88
N GLN A 251 -14.65 47.94 13.35
CA GLN A 251 -15.01 47.63 11.95
C GLN A 251 -14.08 48.27 10.91
N THR A 252 -13.42 49.37 11.26
CA THR A 252 -12.46 50.09 10.41
C THR A 252 -11.04 49.51 10.47
N PHE A 253 -10.78 48.50 11.31
CA PHE A 253 -9.45 47.94 11.53
C PHE A 253 -9.49 46.44 11.26
N VAL A 254 -9.00 46.03 10.09
CA VAL A 254 -8.90 44.61 9.70
C VAL A 254 -7.50 44.11 10.02
N ALA A 255 -7.38 43.33 11.09
CA ALA A 255 -6.11 42.76 11.50
C ALA A 255 -5.63 41.67 10.54
N CYS A 256 -4.32 41.62 10.30
CA CYS A 256 -3.68 40.64 9.41
C CYS A 256 -2.44 39.98 10.01
N SER A 257 -1.75 40.65 10.95
CA SER A 257 -0.56 40.11 11.61
C SER A 257 -0.60 40.33 13.12
N LEU A 258 -0.03 39.38 13.87
CA LEU A 258 0.07 39.40 15.32
C LEU A 258 1.52 39.22 15.77
N LEU A 259 1.94 39.98 16.78
CA LEU A 259 3.21 39.79 17.47
C LEU A 259 3.04 40.09 18.96
N HIS A 260 3.73 39.32 19.81
CA HIS A 260 3.92 39.68 21.21
C HIS A 260 5.30 40.35 21.37
N PRO A 261 5.39 41.67 21.67
CA PRO A 261 6.66 42.34 21.85
C PRO A 261 7.38 41.84 23.10
N ALA A 262 8.70 41.64 22.99
CA ALA A 262 9.51 41.19 24.12
C ALA A 262 9.43 42.19 25.28
N THR A 263 9.29 41.71 26.52
CA THR A 263 9.11 42.48 27.78
C THR A 263 7.72 43.06 28.04
N TYR A 264 6.77 42.98 27.09
CA TYR A 264 5.43 43.58 27.24
C TYR A 264 4.41 42.60 27.83
N ILE A 265 4.17 42.66 29.14
CA ILE A 265 3.23 41.74 29.81
C ILE A 265 1.79 41.93 29.32
N ASN A 266 1.15 40.83 28.88
CA ASN A 266 -0.26 40.77 28.45
C ASN A 266 -0.63 41.77 27.34
N LYS A 267 0.33 42.15 26.51
CA LYS A 267 0.08 43.03 25.37
C LYS A 267 0.46 42.34 24.07
N ILE A 268 -0.31 42.64 23.03
CA ILE A 268 -0.09 42.18 21.67
C ILE A 268 -0.06 43.38 20.74
N LEU A 269 0.78 43.29 19.73
CA LEU A 269 0.89 44.23 18.64
C LEU A 269 0.15 43.65 17.44
N ILE A 270 -0.75 44.43 16.85
CA ILE A 270 -1.61 44.02 15.75
C ILE A 270 -1.37 44.94 14.56
N GLY A 271 -1.05 44.35 13.41
CA GLY A 271 -0.94 45.05 12.13
C GLY A 271 -2.23 44.93 11.33
N SER A 272 -2.64 46.03 10.67
CA SER A 272 -3.82 46.09 9.80
C SER A 272 -3.49 46.04 8.31
N THR A 273 -4.45 45.62 7.50
CA THR A 273 -4.41 45.70 6.03
C THR A 273 -4.27 47.13 5.52
N ASP A 274 -4.68 48.12 6.30
CA ASP A 274 -4.62 49.54 5.94
C ASP A 274 -3.28 50.21 6.32
N GLY A 275 -2.36 49.44 6.92
CA GLY A 275 -1.05 49.93 7.35
C GLY A 275 -1.03 50.57 8.74
N GLN A 276 -2.12 50.45 9.50
CA GLN A 276 -2.19 50.88 10.89
C GLN A 276 -1.62 49.81 11.83
N LEU A 277 -0.88 50.24 12.84
CA LEU A 277 -0.36 49.38 13.90
C LEU A 277 -1.04 49.75 15.23
N ALA A 278 -1.41 48.77 16.04
CA ALA A 278 -2.05 49.02 17.33
C ALA A 278 -1.53 48.08 18.42
N LEU A 279 -1.28 48.62 19.61
CA LEU A 279 -0.90 47.88 20.80
C LEU A 279 -2.15 47.65 21.67
N TRP A 280 -2.47 46.40 21.95
CA TRP A 280 -3.65 45.99 22.69
C TRP A 280 -3.29 45.25 23.97
N ASN A 281 -4.10 45.41 25.02
CA ASN A 281 -3.98 44.62 26.24
C ASN A 281 -4.97 43.46 26.19
N ILE A 282 -4.48 42.22 26.17
CA ILE A 282 -5.33 41.04 26.04
C ILE A 282 -6.14 40.72 27.29
N ARG A 283 -5.70 41.18 28.47
CA ARG A 283 -6.42 40.93 29.73
C ARG A 283 -7.61 41.86 29.88
N THR A 284 -7.48 43.11 29.49
CA THR A 284 -8.59 44.09 29.55
C THR A 284 -9.40 44.17 28.26
N GLY A 285 -8.89 43.61 27.15
CA GLY A 285 -9.52 43.69 25.83
C GLY A 285 -9.54 45.10 25.24
N SER A 286 -8.69 46.01 25.72
CA SER A 286 -8.71 47.43 25.34
C SER A 286 -7.44 47.84 24.58
N PRO A 287 -7.55 48.78 23.60
CA PRO A 287 -6.39 49.34 22.94
C PRO A 287 -5.60 50.20 23.94
N VAL A 288 -4.27 50.02 23.96
CA VAL A 288 -3.34 50.79 24.80
C VAL A 288 -2.81 51.97 24.01
N HIS A 289 -2.42 51.74 22.76
CA HIS A 289 -1.87 52.77 21.89
C HIS A 289 -2.15 52.43 20.42
N SER A 290 -2.27 53.45 19.57
CA SER A 290 -2.43 53.28 18.13
C SER A 290 -1.46 54.19 17.41
N TYR A 291 -0.69 53.59 16.50
CA TYR A 291 0.33 54.25 15.71
C TYR A 291 -0.29 54.74 14.40
N ASN A 292 0.09 55.94 13.95
CA ASN A 292 -0.52 56.54 12.76
C ASN A 292 0.00 55.89 11.47
N ALA A 293 -0.90 55.35 10.66
CA ALA A 293 -0.57 54.71 9.38
C ALA A 293 0.11 55.65 8.37
N GLU A 294 -0.21 56.94 8.34
CA GLU A 294 0.44 57.91 7.46
C GLU A 294 1.89 58.19 7.88
N GLN A 295 2.15 58.25 9.19
CA GLN A 295 3.50 58.46 9.72
C GLN A 295 4.38 57.25 9.42
N LEU A 296 3.91 56.04 9.72
CA LEU A 296 4.61 54.79 9.42
C LEU A 296 4.91 54.63 7.92
N ARG A 297 3.96 54.99 7.04
CA ARG A 297 4.17 54.98 5.59
C ARG A 297 5.16 56.04 5.11
N SER A 298 5.05 57.27 5.62
CA SER A 298 5.97 58.35 5.24
C SER A 298 7.41 58.02 5.63
N ALA A 299 7.60 57.32 6.76
CA ALA A 299 8.89 56.84 7.23
C ALA A 299 9.45 55.67 6.40
N ALA A 300 8.60 54.86 5.77
CA ALA A 300 9.01 53.80 4.85
C ALA A 300 9.51 54.34 3.48
N ALA A 301 9.15 55.59 3.13
CA ALA A 301 9.55 56.46 1.99
C ALA A 301 8.56 56.59 0.79
N HIS A 302 8.76 57.67 0.00
CA HIS A 302 7.84 58.47 -0.85
C HIS A 302 6.45 57.90 -1.25
N PRO A 303 5.36 58.69 -1.03
CA PRO A 303 4.00 58.28 -1.34
C PRO A 303 3.78 58.25 -2.85
N THR A 304 3.89 57.07 -3.45
CA THR A 304 3.18 56.82 -4.70
C THR A 304 1.78 56.34 -4.34
N PRO A 305 0.71 56.99 -4.84
CA PRO A 305 -0.64 56.86 -4.29
C PRO A 305 -1.34 55.52 -4.53
N ASN A 306 -0.66 54.50 -5.08
CA ASN A 306 -1.27 53.27 -5.59
C ASN A 306 -0.67 51.96 -5.03
N ILE A 307 0.11 51.99 -3.93
CA ILE A 307 0.78 50.80 -3.39
C ILE A 307 0.05 50.27 -2.14
N SER A 308 -0.05 48.94 -2.01
CA SER A 308 -0.71 48.25 -0.90
C SER A 308 -0.01 48.54 0.44
N ALA A 309 -0.75 49.14 1.38
CA ALA A 309 -0.26 49.52 2.69
C ALA A 309 -0.29 48.39 3.75
N ALA A 310 -0.65 47.16 3.35
CA ALA A 310 -0.91 46.08 4.31
C ALA A 310 0.37 45.63 5.03
N ILE A 311 0.27 45.49 6.37
CA ILE A 311 1.36 44.97 7.21
C ILE A 311 1.31 43.44 7.21
N VAL A 312 2.13 42.82 6.38
CA VAL A 312 2.11 41.36 6.19
C VAL A 312 2.96 40.64 7.25
N ASN A 313 3.98 41.30 7.80
CA ASN A 313 4.89 40.68 8.74
C ASN A 313 5.27 41.63 9.90
N LEU A 314 5.34 41.08 11.11
CA LEU A 314 5.82 41.74 12.30
C LEU A 314 6.87 40.83 12.95
N THR A 315 8.08 41.33 13.14
CA THR A 315 9.17 40.54 13.72
C THR A 315 9.89 41.32 14.80
N GLN A 316 10.00 40.73 16.00
CA GLN A 316 10.73 41.33 17.11
C GLN A 316 12.23 41.37 16.80
N SER A 317 12.86 42.53 16.98
CA SER A 317 14.32 42.62 16.91
C SER A 317 14.96 42.13 18.22
N PRO A 318 16.24 41.71 18.21
CA PRO A 318 16.97 41.40 19.44
C PRO A 318 17.12 42.59 20.39
N ALA A 319 16.94 43.82 19.90
CA ALA A 319 16.95 45.02 20.72
C ALA A 319 15.58 45.21 21.41
N VAL A 320 15.62 45.74 22.63
CA VAL A 320 14.43 46.03 23.42
C VAL A 320 13.62 47.13 22.74
N ASP A 321 12.28 47.03 22.78
CA ASP A 321 11.34 48.03 22.23
C ASP A 321 11.38 48.23 20.70
N ILE A 322 12.23 47.53 19.94
CA ILE A 322 12.36 47.70 18.49
C ILE A 322 11.74 46.52 17.73
N VAL A 323 10.87 46.82 16.77
CA VAL A 323 10.16 45.83 15.93
C VAL A 323 10.38 46.16 14.45
N ALA A 324 10.56 45.13 13.62
CA ALA A 324 10.50 45.25 12.17
C ALA A 324 9.07 45.05 11.66
N ILE A 325 8.62 46.01 10.86
CA ILE A 325 7.30 46.05 10.22
C ILE A 325 7.51 45.84 8.73
N GLY A 326 7.03 44.72 8.21
CA GLY A 326 7.08 44.39 6.78
C GLY A 326 5.77 44.72 6.08
N PHE A 327 5.84 45.54 5.04
CA PHE A 327 4.72 45.90 4.18
C PHE A 327 4.64 44.98 2.95
N ALA A 328 3.43 44.79 2.41
CA ALA A 328 3.19 43.90 1.26
C ALA A 328 4.01 44.26 0.00
N ASP A 329 4.40 45.53 -0.12
CA ASP A 329 5.12 46.09 -1.26
C ASP A 329 6.63 45.80 -1.27
N GLY A 330 7.19 45.24 -0.20
CA GLY A 330 8.62 44.99 -0.08
C GLY A 330 9.35 45.91 0.88
N HIS A 331 8.70 46.94 1.43
CA HIS A 331 9.31 47.82 2.42
C HIS A 331 9.34 47.17 3.82
N VAL A 332 10.47 47.30 4.49
CA VAL A 332 10.68 46.86 5.87
C VAL A 332 11.15 48.06 6.69
N LEU A 333 10.32 48.44 7.65
CA LEU A 333 10.54 49.56 8.55
C LEU A 333 10.97 49.04 9.93
N LEU A 334 12.09 49.53 10.47
CA LEU A 334 12.42 49.32 11.87
C LEU A 334 11.87 50.49 12.71
N HIS A 335 11.04 50.16 13.70
CA HIS A 335 10.31 51.14 14.50
C HIS A 335 10.49 50.87 16.00
N ASP A 336 10.75 51.92 16.76
CA ASP A 336 10.71 51.88 18.22
C ASP A 336 9.27 52.06 18.69
N ILE A 337 8.67 50.98 19.21
CA ILE A 337 7.26 50.97 19.62
C ILE A 337 7.01 51.76 20.92
N ARG A 338 8.05 52.08 21.69
CA ARG A 338 7.92 52.83 22.94
C ARG A 338 8.00 54.33 22.71
N LEU A 339 8.95 54.76 21.88
CA LEU A 339 9.14 56.17 21.53
C LEU A 339 8.25 56.62 20.38
N ASP A 340 7.68 55.68 19.62
CA ASP A 340 6.97 55.93 18.36
C ASP A 340 7.86 56.63 17.31
N GLU A 341 9.12 56.19 17.22
CA GLU A 341 10.12 56.73 16.29
C GLU A 341 10.60 55.67 15.31
N SER A 342 10.58 56.01 14.02
CA SER A 342 11.11 55.18 12.95
C SER A 342 12.62 55.36 12.79
N LEU A 343 13.39 54.27 12.84
CA LEU A 343 14.86 54.32 12.76
C LEU A 343 15.34 54.42 11.30
N PHE A 344 14.97 53.44 10.47
CA PHE A 344 15.28 53.42 9.04
C PHE A 344 14.38 52.41 8.30
N SER A 345 14.35 52.54 6.97
CA SER A 345 13.59 51.69 6.05
C SER A 345 14.51 51.01 5.05
N VAL A 346 14.19 49.76 4.71
CA VAL A 346 14.85 48.96 3.66
C VAL A 346 13.79 48.51 2.67
N HIS A 347 14.14 48.43 1.39
CA HIS A 347 13.25 47.93 0.34
C HIS A 347 13.83 46.68 -0.31
N ALA A 348 13.02 45.61 -0.39
CA ALA A 348 13.33 44.40 -1.13
C ALA A 348 12.30 44.20 -2.25
N SER A 349 12.76 44.18 -3.50
CA SER A 349 11.88 43.99 -4.66
C SER A 349 11.34 42.56 -4.73
N GLY A 350 10.01 42.40 -4.80
CA GLY A 350 9.38 41.09 -4.98
C GLY A 350 8.26 40.76 -4.00
N GLY A 351 7.85 41.72 -3.16
CA GLY A 351 6.78 41.54 -2.16
C GLY A 351 7.18 40.63 -1.01
N LEU A 352 6.50 40.79 0.12
CA LEU A 352 6.77 40.03 1.35
C LEU A 352 5.61 39.11 1.71
N SER A 353 5.95 37.98 2.33
CA SER A 353 5.03 37.03 2.97
C SER A 353 5.09 37.15 4.49
N ALA A 354 4.18 36.48 5.20
CA ALA A 354 4.28 36.33 6.64
C ALA A 354 5.53 35.48 6.97
N GLY A 355 6.38 35.91 7.92
CA GLY A 355 7.62 35.17 8.26
C GLY A 355 8.82 35.41 7.31
N SER A 356 8.74 36.43 6.46
CA SER A 356 9.79 36.87 5.52
C SER A 356 10.99 37.61 6.12
N ILE A 357 10.99 37.93 7.41
CA ILE A 357 12.03 38.78 8.05
C ILE A 357 12.61 38.02 9.24
N SER A 358 13.93 38.02 9.38
CA SER A 358 14.58 37.44 10.55
C SER A 358 15.88 38.14 10.91
N PHE A 359 16.17 38.25 12.21
CA PHE A 359 17.35 38.89 12.75
C PHE A 359 18.39 37.88 13.23
N ARG A 360 19.66 38.14 12.94
CA ARG A 360 20.78 37.37 13.48
C ARG A 360 21.04 37.78 14.94
N SER A 361 21.24 36.79 15.81
CA SER A 361 21.36 36.97 17.26
C SER A 361 22.64 36.39 17.89
N ASP A 362 23.66 36.07 17.10
CA ASP A 362 24.92 35.45 17.57
C ASP A 362 25.92 36.45 18.21
N ALA A 363 25.48 37.68 18.51
CA ALA A 363 26.24 38.78 19.11
C ALA A 363 27.51 39.23 18.35
N LYS A 364 27.85 38.59 17.22
CA LYS A 364 29.03 38.92 16.42
C LYS A 364 28.74 39.98 15.37
N GLN A 365 27.54 39.97 14.80
CA GLN A 365 27.10 40.82 13.69
C GLN A 365 25.62 41.16 13.83
N HIS A 366 25.27 42.42 13.57
CA HIS A 366 23.89 42.89 13.56
C HIS A 366 23.36 42.90 12.12
N SER A 367 22.87 41.75 11.65
CA SER A 367 22.33 41.60 10.29
C SER A 367 20.85 41.20 10.30
N VAL A 368 20.10 41.68 9.32
CA VAL A 368 18.71 41.27 9.03
C VAL A 368 18.65 40.54 7.69
N ALA A 369 17.94 39.42 7.66
CA ALA A 369 17.58 38.72 6.44
C ALA A 369 16.15 39.06 6.07
N ILE A 370 15.92 39.32 4.77
CA ILE A 370 14.61 39.61 4.20
C ILE A 370 14.43 38.70 2.99
N ALA A 371 13.39 37.86 3.03
CA ALA A 371 12.99 36.98 1.95
C ALA A 371 11.82 37.57 1.18
N THR A 372 11.78 37.33 -0.13
CA THR A 372 10.72 37.86 -1.00
C THR A 372 9.90 36.73 -1.61
N ASN A 373 8.69 37.07 -2.08
CA ASN A 373 7.82 36.13 -2.79
C ASN A 373 8.40 35.72 -4.17
N SER A 374 9.43 36.43 -4.65
CA SER A 374 10.18 36.08 -5.85
C SER A 374 11.23 34.97 -5.63
N GLY A 375 11.36 34.41 -4.43
CA GLY A 375 12.32 33.34 -4.14
C GLY A 375 13.72 33.83 -3.74
N ASN A 376 13.90 35.13 -3.50
CA ASN A 376 15.20 35.71 -3.17
C ASN A 376 15.36 35.98 -1.67
N ILE A 377 16.59 35.93 -1.17
CA ILE A 377 16.91 36.29 0.22
C ILE A 377 17.99 37.37 0.21
N SER A 378 17.65 38.57 0.68
CA SER A 378 18.56 39.71 0.82
C SER A 378 19.02 39.86 2.26
N ILE A 379 20.32 40.06 2.45
CA ILE A 379 20.96 40.20 3.76
C ILE A 379 21.48 41.62 3.90
N PHE A 380 21.01 42.34 4.91
CA PHE A 380 21.42 43.70 5.22
C PHE A 380 22.21 43.74 6.52
N ASP A 381 23.32 44.47 6.51
CA ASP A 381 24.08 44.84 7.70
C ASP A 381 23.50 46.13 8.28
N LEU A 382 23.27 46.11 9.59
CA LEU A 382 22.69 47.21 10.34
C LEU A 382 23.76 48.05 11.04
N GLU A 383 25.02 47.61 11.06
CA GLU A 383 26.09 48.42 11.63
C GLU A 383 26.36 49.67 10.76
N PRO A 384 26.55 50.85 11.37
CA PRO A 384 26.94 52.04 10.64
C PRO A 384 28.35 51.84 10.07
N ALA A 385 28.55 52.23 8.81
CA ALA A 385 29.81 52.03 8.10
C ALA A 385 31.02 52.67 8.84
N SER A 386 31.82 51.88 9.57
CA SER A 386 33.02 52.38 10.24
C SER A 386 34.25 52.36 9.32
N SER A 387 34.74 53.56 9.00
CA SER A 387 36.16 53.98 8.84
C SER A 387 37.09 53.40 7.75
N SER A 388 36.64 52.69 6.71
CA SER A 388 37.57 52.26 5.62
C SER A 388 37.15 52.62 4.18
N ALA A 389 35.99 53.24 3.96
CA ALA A 389 35.56 53.72 2.64
C ALA A 389 35.36 55.25 2.65
N PRO A 390 36.02 56.01 1.74
CA PRO A 390 36.05 57.47 1.79
C PRO A 390 34.79 58.18 1.23
N SER A 391 33.64 57.51 1.19
CA SER A 391 32.37 58.10 0.73
C SER A 391 31.36 58.13 1.88
N ALA A 392 31.56 59.07 2.79
CA ALA A 392 30.71 59.33 3.95
C ALA A 392 29.50 60.19 3.55
N THR A 393 28.45 59.58 3.01
CA THR A 393 27.18 60.30 2.75
C THR A 393 25.94 59.50 3.14
N TYR A 394 26.07 58.24 3.59
CA TYR A 394 24.93 57.39 3.92
C TYR A 394 25.12 56.67 5.26
N ASN A 395 24.35 57.08 6.29
CA ASN A 395 24.27 56.45 7.61
C ASN A 395 23.09 55.46 7.67
N GLY A 396 22.95 54.59 6.68
CA GLY A 396 21.84 53.64 6.57
C GLY A 396 22.28 52.18 6.45
N PRO A 397 21.36 51.23 6.61
CA PRO A 397 21.63 49.81 6.46
C PRO A 397 22.20 49.50 5.07
N ARG A 398 23.15 48.56 5.01
CA ARG A 398 23.86 48.22 3.78
C ARG A 398 23.49 46.81 3.32
N LEU A 399 23.11 46.65 2.05
CA LEU A 399 22.97 45.33 1.43
C LEU A 399 24.36 44.66 1.33
N VAL A 400 24.51 43.50 1.97
CA VAL A 400 25.76 42.73 1.95
C VAL A 400 25.72 41.70 0.83
N TYR A 401 24.67 40.88 0.81
CA TYR A 401 24.47 39.79 -0.15
C TYR A 401 23.01 39.64 -0.52
N SER A 402 22.76 39.21 -1.76
CA SER A 402 21.46 38.75 -2.21
C SER A 402 21.61 37.34 -2.77
N ILE A 403 20.96 36.37 -2.14
CA ILE A 403 20.86 34.99 -2.61
C ILE A 403 19.74 34.99 -3.65
N GLN A 404 20.12 35.02 -4.93
CA GLN A 404 19.19 34.90 -6.05
C GLN A 404 18.75 33.44 -6.23
N ASP A 405 17.48 33.23 -6.55
CA ASP A 405 16.88 31.90 -6.73
C ASP A 405 17.17 30.99 -5.52
N ALA A 406 17.01 31.52 -4.30
CA ALA A 406 17.19 30.75 -3.07
C ALA A 406 16.14 29.63 -2.99
N HIS A 407 14.95 29.86 -3.52
CA HIS A 407 13.86 28.90 -3.72
C HIS A 407 13.32 29.02 -5.16
N ASP A 408 12.78 27.93 -5.73
CA ASP A 408 12.17 27.91 -7.07
C ASP A 408 10.78 28.59 -7.07
N GLY A 409 10.22 28.87 -5.88
CA GLY A 409 8.94 29.55 -5.65
C GLY A 409 9.01 30.56 -4.49
N ALA A 410 7.86 31.02 -4.00
CA ALA A 410 7.80 31.98 -2.90
C ALA A 410 8.43 31.41 -1.62
N VAL A 411 9.22 32.23 -0.92
CA VAL A 411 9.77 31.86 0.39
C VAL A 411 8.67 32.03 1.42
N GLY A 412 8.21 30.91 1.98
CA GLY A 412 7.14 30.88 2.98
C GLY A 412 7.61 31.49 4.29
N SER A 413 8.81 31.11 4.77
CA SER A 413 9.39 31.75 5.95
C SER A 413 10.91 31.59 6.04
N ILE A 414 11.54 32.49 6.81
CA ILE A 414 12.94 32.44 7.19
C ILE A 414 13.12 32.67 8.68
N GLU A 415 14.06 31.96 9.30
CA GLU A 415 14.40 32.16 10.71
C GLU A 415 15.87 31.88 10.98
N PHE A 416 16.57 32.83 11.60
CA PHE A 416 17.90 32.61 12.15
C PHE A 416 17.79 31.78 13.42
N VAL A 417 18.62 30.75 13.54
CA VAL A 417 18.71 29.95 14.75
C VAL A 417 19.27 30.84 15.87
N PRO A 418 18.59 30.94 17.03
CA PRO A 418 19.03 31.76 18.14
C PRO A 418 20.48 31.47 18.57
N GLY A 419 21.32 32.50 18.61
CA GLY A 419 22.73 32.40 19.04
C GLY A 419 23.66 31.67 18.05
N GLN A 420 23.19 31.30 16.85
CA GLN A 420 23.99 30.59 15.85
C GLN A 420 24.00 31.35 14.51
N PRO A 421 25.07 31.21 13.70
CA PRO A 421 25.16 31.82 12.37
C PRO A 421 24.47 30.96 11.29
N LEU A 422 23.30 30.40 11.60
CA LEU A 422 22.53 29.53 10.72
C LEU A 422 21.18 30.17 10.41
N LEU A 423 20.85 30.32 9.12
CA LEU A 423 19.53 30.73 8.65
C LEU A 423 18.82 29.52 8.07
N ILE A 424 17.59 29.29 8.49
CA ILE A 424 16.72 28.27 7.93
C ILE A 424 15.68 28.97 7.06
N SER A 425 15.47 28.46 5.85
CA SER A 425 14.44 28.95 4.93
C SER A 425 13.55 27.81 4.46
N SER A 426 12.24 28.05 4.40
CA SER A 426 11.25 27.15 3.83
C SER A 426 10.50 27.85 2.73
N GLY A 427 10.23 27.14 1.64
CA GLY A 427 9.48 27.67 0.50
C GLY A 427 8.24 26.85 0.20
N GLY A 428 7.32 27.49 -0.53
CA GLY A 428 6.22 26.82 -1.24
C GLY A 428 6.68 25.87 -2.35
N ASP A 429 7.99 25.86 -2.62
CA ASP A 429 8.64 24.93 -3.52
C ASP A 429 8.87 23.53 -2.94
N ASN A 430 8.18 23.21 -1.84
CA ASN A 430 8.31 21.94 -1.13
C ASN A 430 9.77 21.65 -0.75
N SER A 431 10.46 22.70 -0.27
CA SER A 431 11.85 22.61 0.16
C SER A 431 12.15 23.41 1.43
N CYS A 432 13.05 22.85 2.24
CA CYS A 432 13.61 23.47 3.43
C CYS A 432 15.14 23.47 3.32
N LYS A 433 15.76 24.63 3.46
CA LYS A 433 17.20 24.86 3.22
C LYS A 433 17.85 25.51 4.45
N GLN A 434 19.12 25.18 4.67
CA GLN A 434 19.94 25.74 5.74
C GLN A 434 21.14 26.47 5.14
N TRP A 435 21.29 27.74 5.51
CA TRP A 435 22.35 28.61 5.04
C TRP A 435 23.28 28.95 6.20
N PHE A 436 24.58 28.74 6.00
CA PHE A 436 25.60 28.99 6.99
C PHE A 436 26.38 30.26 6.67
N PHE A 437 26.56 31.11 7.68
CA PHE A 437 27.27 32.37 7.59
C PHE A 437 28.60 32.28 8.33
N GLU A 438 29.72 32.24 7.61
CA GLU A 438 31.03 32.15 8.24
C GLU A 438 31.48 33.51 8.80
N SER A 439 31.38 34.56 7.99
CA SER A 439 31.70 35.95 8.34
C SER A 439 30.84 36.92 7.52
N ALA A 440 30.79 38.20 7.89
CA ALA A 440 30.05 39.22 7.14
C ALA A 440 30.62 39.44 5.73
N SER A 441 31.89 39.11 5.52
CA SER A 441 32.59 39.35 4.25
C SER A 441 32.55 38.16 3.29
N MET A 442 32.00 37.03 3.70
CA MET A 442 31.90 35.82 2.89
C MET A 442 30.45 35.56 2.50
N PRO A 443 30.18 35.15 1.25
CA PRO A 443 28.82 34.82 0.84
C PRO A 443 28.30 33.62 1.65
N PRO A 444 27.01 33.59 2.01
CA PRO A 444 26.42 32.47 2.71
C PRO A 444 26.52 31.18 1.88
N ARG A 445 26.81 30.06 2.54
CA ARG A 445 26.89 28.75 1.90
C ARG A 445 25.67 27.90 2.24
N LEU A 446 25.11 27.21 1.24
CA LEU A 446 24.09 26.20 1.49
C LEU A 446 24.75 25.02 2.23
N LEU A 447 24.32 24.78 3.47
CA LEU A 447 24.85 23.73 4.33
C LEU A 447 24.13 22.41 4.06
N LYS A 448 22.80 22.41 4.18
CA LYS A 448 21.92 21.25 4.04
C LYS A 448 20.62 21.69 3.40
N SER A 449 19.96 20.75 2.70
CA SER A 449 18.63 20.98 2.16
C SER A 449 17.84 19.68 2.09
N ARG A 450 16.52 19.81 2.21
CA ARG A 450 15.54 18.79 1.86
C ARG A 450 14.60 19.40 0.85
N SER A 451 14.36 18.68 -0.23
CA SER A 451 13.41 19.09 -1.27
C SER A 451 12.66 17.89 -1.81
N GLY A 452 11.38 18.10 -2.08
CA GLY A 452 10.53 17.17 -2.81
C GLY A 452 10.34 17.66 -4.24
N HIS A 453 9.42 17.05 -4.97
CA HIS A 453 8.94 17.71 -6.18
C HIS A 453 8.31 19.06 -5.82
N HIS A 454 8.39 20.06 -6.69
CA HIS A 454 7.63 21.32 -6.53
C HIS A 454 6.29 21.26 -7.27
N GLN A 455 6.21 20.45 -8.33
CA GLN A 455 5.00 20.23 -9.10
C GLN A 455 4.65 18.73 -9.13
N PRO A 456 3.36 18.39 -9.32
CA PRO A 456 2.89 17.01 -9.31
C PRO A 456 3.73 16.05 -10.19
N PRO A 457 4.21 14.93 -9.63
CA PRO A 457 4.87 13.89 -10.42
C PRO A 457 3.89 13.24 -11.38
N HIS A 458 4.32 13.03 -12.62
CA HIS A 458 3.48 12.42 -13.67
C HIS A 458 3.98 11.05 -14.10
N LEU A 459 5.17 10.63 -13.66
CA LEU A 459 5.74 9.33 -13.97
C LEU A 459 6.47 8.78 -12.75
N VAL A 460 6.07 7.60 -12.30
CA VAL A 460 6.63 6.95 -11.10
C VAL A 460 6.90 5.48 -11.39
N ARG A 461 8.10 4.98 -11.09
CA ARG A 461 8.50 3.58 -11.28
C ARG A 461 9.32 3.11 -10.08
N TYR A 462 8.99 1.96 -9.52
CA TYR A 462 9.86 1.31 -8.53
C TYR A 462 11.23 1.05 -9.12
N TYR A 463 12.27 1.26 -8.32
CA TYR A 463 13.66 1.04 -8.69
C TYR A 463 14.32 0.11 -7.66
N GLY A 464 15.02 -0.91 -8.14
CA GLY A 464 15.51 -2.00 -7.29
C GLY A 464 14.55 -3.19 -7.27
N GLU A 465 15.05 -4.37 -6.90
CA GLU A 465 14.24 -5.58 -6.66
C GLU A 465 13.69 -5.62 -5.22
N GLU A 466 14.27 -4.84 -4.32
CA GLU A 466 13.90 -4.82 -2.89
C GLU A 466 12.70 -3.91 -2.56
N GLY A 467 12.16 -3.16 -3.53
CA GLY A 467 11.02 -2.26 -3.30
C GLY A 467 11.30 -1.03 -2.41
N LYS A 468 12.57 -0.67 -2.19
CA LYS A 468 12.97 0.41 -1.25
C LYS A 468 13.09 1.80 -1.86
N GLU A 469 13.13 1.89 -3.18
CA GLU A 469 13.40 3.12 -3.92
C GLU A 469 12.41 3.25 -5.08
N ILE A 470 12.07 4.49 -5.39
CA ILE A 470 11.13 4.87 -6.43
C ILE A 470 11.76 5.98 -7.26
N LEU A 471 11.88 5.78 -8.57
CA LEU A 471 12.22 6.84 -9.50
C LEU A 471 10.95 7.60 -9.87
N SER A 472 11.03 8.92 -9.78
CA SER A 472 9.92 9.83 -10.04
C SER A 472 10.37 10.97 -10.94
N ALA A 473 9.54 11.35 -11.90
CA ALA A 473 9.74 12.50 -12.74
C ALA A 473 8.58 13.48 -12.57
N GLY A 474 8.93 14.74 -12.31
CA GLY A 474 8.00 15.82 -12.07
C GLY A 474 7.76 16.72 -13.27
N ARG A 475 6.63 17.44 -13.24
CA ARG A 475 6.40 18.58 -14.14
C ARG A 475 7.36 19.74 -13.88
N ASP A 476 7.95 19.76 -12.68
CA ASP A 476 9.03 20.66 -12.24
C ASP A 476 10.38 20.40 -12.92
N ARG A 477 10.40 19.51 -13.93
CA ARG A 477 11.60 19.18 -14.74
C ARG A 477 12.71 18.51 -13.94
N SER A 478 12.39 17.98 -12.76
CA SER A 478 13.31 17.20 -11.93
C SER A 478 13.04 15.70 -12.05
N ILE A 479 14.09 14.92 -11.85
CA ILE A 479 14.01 13.46 -11.70
C ILE A 479 14.59 13.13 -10.34
N ARG A 480 13.81 12.43 -9.52
CA ARG A 480 14.14 12.14 -8.12
C ARG A 480 14.12 10.65 -7.86
N CYS A 481 15.06 10.19 -7.04
CA CYS A 481 15.02 8.88 -6.41
C CYS A 481 14.50 9.08 -4.98
N ILE A 482 13.29 8.58 -4.71
CA ILE A 482 12.60 8.70 -3.43
C ILE A 482 12.69 7.37 -2.70
N SER A 483 13.09 7.39 -1.44
CA SER A 483 13.17 6.17 -0.64
C SER A 483 11.86 5.91 0.10
N VAL A 484 11.37 4.68 0.01
CA VAL A 484 10.20 4.20 0.75
C VAL A 484 10.50 4.04 2.25
N VAL A 485 11.76 3.69 2.59
CA VAL A 485 12.15 3.34 3.96
C VAL A 485 12.52 4.58 4.78
N ARG A 486 13.39 5.44 4.24
CA ARG A 486 13.87 6.63 4.96
C ARG A 486 13.98 7.82 4.03
N ASP A 487 13.21 8.86 4.35
CA ASP A 487 13.16 10.07 3.54
C ASP A 487 14.52 10.79 3.44
N SER A 488 15.41 10.57 4.41
CA SER A 488 16.78 11.12 4.37
C SER A 488 17.64 10.61 3.21
N ARG A 489 17.26 9.49 2.58
CA ARG A 489 17.94 8.91 1.40
C ARG A 489 17.39 9.45 0.07
N SER A 490 16.22 10.09 0.10
CA SER A 490 15.61 10.71 -1.07
C SER A 490 16.50 11.83 -1.62
N HIS A 491 16.67 11.87 -2.94
CA HIS A 491 17.53 12.86 -3.60
C HIS A 491 17.13 13.11 -5.06
N GLU A 492 17.39 14.32 -5.54
CA GLU A 492 17.30 14.66 -6.96
C GLU A 492 18.54 14.19 -7.72
N LEU A 493 18.34 13.70 -8.95
CA LEU A 493 19.45 13.37 -9.85
C LEU A 493 19.98 14.66 -10.48
N SER A 494 21.24 14.98 -10.20
CA SER A 494 21.86 16.23 -10.62
C SER A 494 21.97 16.35 -12.15
N GLN A 495 21.55 17.49 -12.68
CA GLN A 495 21.74 17.87 -14.09
C GLN A 495 23.04 18.67 -14.33
N GLY A 496 23.95 18.67 -13.35
CA GLY A 496 25.20 19.43 -13.36
C GLY A 496 25.10 20.76 -12.61
N GLU A 497 26.07 21.66 -12.85
CA GLU A 497 26.21 22.95 -12.15
C GLU A 497 25.23 24.02 -12.67
N LEU A 498 23.91 23.80 -12.50
CA LEU A 498 22.88 24.71 -13.00
C LEU A 498 22.95 26.11 -12.37
N GLN A 499 23.12 26.21 -11.04
CA GLN A 499 23.21 27.50 -10.35
C GLN A 499 24.35 28.37 -10.86
N LYS A 500 25.52 27.75 -11.09
CA LYS A 500 26.71 28.45 -11.58
C LYS A 500 26.50 28.94 -13.01
N ARG A 501 25.86 28.12 -13.86
CA ARG A 501 25.51 28.51 -15.24
C ARG A 501 24.45 29.60 -15.26
N SER A 502 23.46 29.52 -14.38
CA SER A 502 22.44 30.55 -14.18
C SER A 502 23.08 31.88 -13.82
N ASN A 503 23.97 31.91 -12.82
CA ASN A 503 24.71 33.11 -12.42
C ASN A 503 25.62 33.64 -13.54
N GLN A 504 26.23 32.77 -14.35
CA GLN A 504 27.07 33.19 -15.48
C GLN A 504 26.27 33.79 -16.64
N LEU A 505 25.06 33.29 -16.88
CA LEU A 505 24.20 33.69 -17.99
C LEU A 505 23.15 34.74 -17.60
N SER A 506 22.99 35.00 -16.29
CA SER A 506 21.90 35.81 -15.72
C SER A 506 20.51 35.33 -16.14
N ILE A 507 20.32 34.01 -16.19
CA ILE A 507 19.08 33.35 -16.58
C ILE A 507 18.61 32.47 -15.43
N SER A 508 17.30 32.41 -15.15
CA SER A 508 16.74 31.55 -14.10
C SER A 508 17.16 30.07 -14.23
N VAL A 509 17.39 29.43 -13.08
CA VAL A 509 17.80 28.02 -12.99
C VAL A 509 16.78 27.07 -13.65
N SER A 510 15.49 27.33 -13.46
CA SER A 510 14.38 26.51 -13.97
C SER A 510 14.36 26.42 -15.50
N SER A 511 14.78 27.47 -16.20
CA SER A 511 14.85 27.49 -17.66
C SER A 511 16.01 26.67 -18.24
N LEU A 512 17.05 26.41 -17.44
CA LEU A 512 18.20 25.58 -17.81
C LEU A 512 17.96 24.08 -17.59
N LYS A 513 16.97 23.72 -16.76
CA LYS A 513 16.56 22.32 -16.55
C LYS A 513 16.05 21.69 -17.85
N LEU A 514 16.26 20.38 -18.01
CA LEU A 514 15.71 19.62 -19.12
C LEU A 514 14.17 19.74 -19.17
N PRO A 515 13.51 19.60 -20.33
CA PRO A 515 12.05 19.50 -20.38
C PRO A 515 11.54 18.30 -19.57
N THR A 516 10.23 18.22 -19.36
CA THR A 516 9.61 17.10 -18.64
C THR A 516 9.93 15.76 -19.31
N ALA A 517 10.20 14.73 -18.50
CA ALA A 517 10.50 13.40 -19.01
C ALA A 517 9.24 12.76 -19.59
N SER A 518 9.31 12.23 -20.81
CA SER A 518 8.19 11.51 -21.45
C SER A 518 8.19 10.02 -21.12
N SER A 519 9.37 9.41 -21.00
CA SER A 519 9.52 8.02 -20.59
C SER A 519 10.77 7.82 -19.73
N LEU A 520 10.74 6.76 -18.92
CA LEU A 520 11.82 6.36 -18.02
C LEU A 520 11.95 4.84 -18.06
N SER A 521 13.17 4.35 -18.29
CA SER A 521 13.49 2.92 -18.26
C SER A 521 14.86 2.71 -17.63
N PHE A 522 15.06 1.57 -16.97
CA PHE A 522 16.30 1.27 -16.27
C PHE A 522 16.63 -0.23 -16.27
N SER A 523 17.88 -0.56 -15.95
CA SER A 523 18.29 -1.93 -15.59
C SER A 523 19.33 -1.91 -14.48
N LEU A 524 19.18 -2.81 -13.51
CA LEU A 524 20.03 -2.89 -12.33
C LEU A 524 21.28 -3.74 -12.53
N THR A 525 21.33 -4.57 -13.57
CA THR A 525 22.38 -5.60 -13.77
C THR A 525 23.80 -5.02 -13.87
N ARG A 526 23.92 -3.76 -14.32
CA ARG A 526 25.19 -3.06 -14.53
C ARG A 526 25.21 -1.66 -13.91
N SER A 527 24.33 -1.41 -12.93
CA SER A 527 24.18 -0.10 -12.24
C SER A 527 25.44 0.39 -11.53
N ARG A 528 26.39 -0.50 -11.26
CA ARG A 528 27.69 -0.16 -10.64
C ARG A 528 28.76 0.22 -11.67
N ASP A 529 28.60 -0.18 -12.92
CA ASP A 529 29.64 -0.12 -13.94
C ASP A 529 29.48 1.12 -14.85
N TRP A 530 28.24 1.45 -15.23
CA TRP A 530 27.90 2.63 -16.05
C TRP A 530 26.45 3.08 -15.80
N ASP A 531 26.00 4.07 -16.59
CA ASP A 531 24.66 4.66 -16.48
C ASP A 531 23.56 3.60 -16.65
N ASP A 532 22.62 3.55 -15.70
CA ASP A 532 21.59 2.52 -15.58
C ASP A 532 20.19 2.98 -15.98
N VAL A 533 19.93 4.28 -15.96
CA VAL A 533 18.62 4.88 -16.29
C VAL A 533 18.71 5.63 -17.60
N LEU A 534 17.69 5.48 -18.44
CA LEU A 534 17.53 6.16 -19.73
C LEU A 534 16.18 6.88 -19.79
N THR A 535 16.22 8.19 -20.03
CA THR A 535 15.02 9.03 -20.11
C THR A 535 14.94 9.73 -21.46
N THR A 536 13.72 9.90 -21.96
CA THR A 536 13.43 10.80 -23.07
C THR A 536 12.63 11.98 -22.56
N HIS A 537 12.69 13.11 -23.27
CA HIS A 537 12.09 14.37 -22.84
C HIS A 537 11.26 14.97 -23.97
N GLN A 538 10.18 15.66 -23.61
CA GLN A 538 9.29 16.27 -24.60
C GLN A 538 10.04 17.28 -25.50
N ASN A 539 9.74 17.24 -26.79
CA ASN A 539 10.29 18.11 -27.84
C ASN A 539 11.83 18.08 -27.94
N ARG A 540 12.47 16.95 -27.57
CA ARG A 540 13.93 16.78 -27.68
C ARG A 540 14.30 15.68 -28.67
N GLN A 541 15.38 15.92 -29.40
CA GLN A 541 15.99 14.97 -30.36
C GLN A 541 16.98 14.02 -29.68
N PHE A 542 17.09 14.06 -28.35
CA PHE A 542 18.07 13.30 -27.61
C PHE A 542 17.45 12.68 -26.36
N ALA A 543 17.92 11.49 -26.00
CA ALA A 543 17.66 10.84 -24.73
C ALA A 543 18.86 11.04 -23.79
N ASN A 544 18.58 11.14 -22.50
CA ASN A 544 19.58 11.37 -21.46
C ASN A 544 19.76 10.11 -20.64
N THR A 545 21.02 9.76 -20.37
CA THR A 545 21.38 8.68 -19.46
C THR A 545 21.61 9.25 -18.06
N TRP A 546 21.43 8.43 -17.03
CA TRP A 546 21.65 8.80 -15.64
C TRP A 546 22.26 7.63 -14.88
N THR A 547 22.98 7.96 -13.82
CA THR A 547 23.46 6.99 -12.83
C THR A 547 22.82 7.30 -11.49
N VAL A 548 22.00 6.38 -10.98
CA VAL A 548 21.32 6.55 -9.68
C VAL A 548 22.34 6.54 -8.55
N ARG A 549 23.35 5.66 -8.63
CA ARG A 549 24.42 5.55 -7.62
C ARG A 549 25.20 6.85 -7.46
N ASP A 550 25.67 7.44 -8.56
CA ASP A 550 26.45 8.68 -8.52
C ASP A 550 25.54 9.93 -8.52
N LYS A 551 24.21 9.77 -8.49
CA LYS A 551 23.19 10.82 -8.37
C LYS A 551 23.29 11.92 -9.43
N ARG A 552 23.63 11.55 -10.66
CA ARG A 552 23.90 12.53 -11.72
C ARG A 552 23.50 12.03 -13.10
N MET A 553 23.33 12.99 -14.00
CA MET A 553 23.22 12.75 -15.42
C MET A 553 24.53 12.21 -16.01
N GLY A 554 24.38 11.32 -16.99
CA GLY A 554 25.47 10.73 -17.74
C GLY A 554 26.21 11.72 -18.63
N LYS A 555 27.35 11.28 -19.17
CA LYS A 555 28.32 12.17 -19.84
C LYS A 555 27.86 12.66 -21.21
N LYS A 556 27.12 11.84 -21.96
CA LYS A 556 26.73 12.12 -23.34
C LYS A 556 25.27 11.74 -23.57
N PRO A 557 24.46 12.63 -24.15
CA PRO A 557 23.12 12.27 -24.58
C PRO A 557 23.17 11.37 -25.83
N LEU A 558 22.16 10.53 -25.98
CA LEU A 558 21.99 9.60 -27.10
C LEU A 558 21.01 10.22 -28.12
N ALA A 559 21.34 10.19 -29.41
CA ALA A 559 20.48 10.79 -30.43
C ALA A 559 19.23 9.93 -30.73
N ALA A 560 18.11 10.59 -31.03
CA ALA A 560 16.86 9.93 -31.45
C ALA A 560 16.94 9.32 -32.86
N SER A 561 17.93 9.74 -33.65
CA SER A 561 18.23 9.21 -34.97
C SER A 561 19.75 9.18 -35.14
N ALA A 562 20.27 8.06 -35.64
CA ALA A 562 21.68 7.96 -36.01
C ALA A 562 22.00 8.79 -37.26
N ASP A 563 21.03 8.91 -38.18
CA ASP A 563 21.16 9.77 -39.35
C ASP A 563 20.84 11.22 -38.98
N LYS A 564 21.86 12.08 -39.10
CA LYS A 564 21.77 13.52 -38.84
C LYS A 564 20.82 14.26 -39.78
N LYS A 565 20.44 13.66 -40.90
CA LYS A 565 19.46 14.25 -41.84
C LYS A 565 18.02 14.14 -41.35
N ILE A 566 17.74 13.17 -40.48
CA ILE A 566 16.41 12.92 -39.95
C ILE A 566 16.28 13.68 -38.64
N ILE A 567 15.42 14.70 -38.65
CA ILE A 567 15.05 15.46 -37.46
C ILE A 567 13.84 14.76 -36.83
N ALA A 568 14.09 13.94 -35.81
CA ALA A 568 13.06 13.21 -35.09
C ALA A 568 13.16 13.45 -33.57
N GLU A 569 12.01 13.44 -32.90
CA GLU A 569 11.92 13.55 -31.44
C GLU A 569 12.09 12.18 -30.79
N ALA A 570 12.82 12.09 -29.67
CA ALA A 570 12.88 10.88 -28.85
C ALA A 570 11.60 10.78 -28.00
N ARG A 571 10.77 9.75 -28.23
CA ARG A 571 9.49 9.57 -27.54
C ARG A 571 9.53 8.59 -26.39
N THR A 572 10.17 7.44 -26.61
CA THR A 572 10.21 6.34 -25.64
C THR A 572 11.62 5.79 -25.52
N SER A 573 11.94 5.28 -24.33
CA SER A 573 13.20 4.61 -24.01
C SER A 573 12.94 3.19 -23.50
N CYS A 574 13.89 2.29 -23.74
CA CYS A 574 13.95 0.97 -23.12
C CYS A 574 15.41 0.58 -22.87
N VAL A 575 15.74 0.21 -21.64
CA VAL A 575 17.04 -0.39 -21.30
C VAL A 575 16.90 -1.91 -21.33
N SER A 576 17.82 -2.58 -22.03
CA SER A 576 17.84 -4.04 -22.11
C SER A 576 18.02 -4.68 -20.74
N ALA A 577 17.54 -5.91 -20.56
CA ALA A 577 17.64 -6.59 -19.26
C ALA A 577 19.09 -6.68 -18.76
N CYS A 578 20.05 -6.95 -19.65
CA CYS A 578 21.47 -7.00 -19.30
C CYS A 578 22.13 -5.64 -18.98
N GLY A 579 21.46 -4.51 -19.21
CA GLY A 579 21.96 -3.16 -18.96
C GLY A 579 23.02 -2.66 -19.96
N ASN A 580 23.39 -3.45 -20.96
CA ASN A 580 24.38 -3.06 -21.97
C ASN A 580 23.82 -2.14 -23.07
N PHE A 581 22.53 -2.25 -23.36
CA PHE A 581 21.92 -1.59 -24.52
C PHE A 581 20.77 -0.67 -24.09
N GLY A 582 20.80 0.56 -24.62
CA GLY A 582 19.71 1.52 -24.53
C GLY A 582 19.05 1.68 -25.89
N LEU A 583 17.74 1.47 -25.95
CA LEU A 583 16.93 1.62 -27.15
C LEU A 583 16.09 2.88 -27.05
N ILE A 584 16.02 3.65 -28.13
CA ILE A 584 15.28 4.91 -28.21
C ILE A 584 14.35 4.85 -29.41
N GLY A 585 13.06 5.04 -29.16
CA GLY A 585 12.03 5.12 -30.20
C GLY A 585 11.76 6.57 -30.55
N ASN A 586 11.69 6.88 -31.84
CA ASN A 586 11.50 8.23 -32.31
C ASN A 586 10.12 8.51 -32.91
N SER A 587 9.85 9.78 -33.20
CA SER A 587 8.59 10.24 -33.79
C SER A 587 8.34 9.80 -35.24
N GLU A 588 9.38 9.32 -35.93
CA GLU A 588 9.33 8.95 -37.36
C GLU A 588 9.26 7.42 -37.58
N GLY A 589 9.17 6.63 -36.50
CA GLY A 589 9.02 5.17 -36.57
C GLY A 589 10.33 4.39 -36.61
N LEU A 590 11.45 4.96 -36.17
CA LEU A 590 12.73 4.25 -36.01
C LEU A 590 12.99 3.97 -34.54
N VAL A 591 13.66 2.86 -34.28
CA VAL A 591 14.22 2.53 -32.97
C VAL A 591 15.73 2.42 -33.09
N GLU A 592 16.46 3.26 -32.36
CA GLU A 592 17.92 3.30 -32.37
C GLU A 592 18.48 2.58 -31.13
N MET A 593 19.42 1.67 -31.33
CA MET A 593 20.08 0.93 -30.27
C MET A 593 21.50 1.46 -30.05
N TYR A 594 21.78 1.84 -28.81
CA TYR A 594 23.08 2.33 -28.34
C TYR A 594 23.67 1.38 -27.31
N ASN A 595 24.99 1.31 -27.26
CA ASN A 595 25.69 0.69 -26.14
C ASN A 595 25.84 1.71 -24.99
N MET A 596 25.34 1.38 -23.79
CA MET A 596 25.29 2.26 -22.63
C MET A 596 26.68 2.57 -22.03
N GLN A 597 27.64 1.65 -22.18
CA GLN A 597 29.02 1.84 -21.70
C GLN A 597 29.79 2.82 -22.59
N SER A 598 29.70 2.66 -23.92
CA SER A 598 30.49 3.43 -24.89
C SER A 598 29.74 4.61 -25.51
N TYR A 599 28.43 4.74 -25.29
CA TYR A 599 27.51 5.68 -25.95
C TYR A 599 27.52 5.57 -27.49
N ALA A 600 27.99 4.45 -28.02
CA ALA A 600 28.12 4.24 -29.46
C ALA A 600 26.83 3.64 -30.02
N HIS A 601 26.38 4.19 -31.15
CA HIS A 601 25.29 3.59 -31.93
C HIS A 601 25.70 2.19 -32.40
N ARG A 602 24.74 1.26 -32.39
CA ARG A 602 24.95 -0.15 -32.78
C ARG A 602 24.04 -0.56 -33.92
N ARG A 603 22.73 -0.33 -33.79
CA ARG A 603 21.71 -0.86 -34.70
C ARG A 603 20.51 0.08 -34.80
N THR A 604 19.77 -0.04 -35.90
CA THR A 604 18.53 0.69 -36.15
C THR A 604 17.45 -0.32 -36.56
N PHE A 605 16.31 -0.30 -35.88
CA PHE A 605 15.13 -1.09 -36.25
C PHE A 605 14.13 -0.17 -36.95
N ASP A 606 13.73 -0.53 -38.16
CA ASP A 606 12.83 0.29 -38.99
C ASP A 606 11.41 -0.28 -38.96
N THR A 607 10.45 0.51 -38.43
CA THR A 607 9.02 0.13 -38.37
C THR A 607 8.19 0.67 -39.53
N ARG A 608 8.82 1.48 -40.40
CA ARG A 608 8.18 2.00 -41.59
C ARG A 608 7.75 0.85 -42.50
N PRO A 609 6.70 1.03 -43.31
CA PRO A 609 6.34 0.03 -44.29
C PRO A 609 7.55 -0.26 -45.18
N LEU A 610 8.09 -1.48 -45.10
CA LEU A 610 8.90 -2.02 -46.19
C LEU A 610 8.00 -1.95 -47.42
N ASP A 611 8.46 -1.32 -48.52
CA ASP A 611 7.72 -1.27 -49.78
C ASP A 611 7.08 -2.66 -50.06
N PRO A 612 5.81 -2.74 -50.52
CA PRO A 612 5.20 -4.03 -50.87
C PRO A 612 5.96 -4.77 -52.00
N MET A 613 6.93 -4.10 -52.62
CA MET A 613 7.95 -4.69 -53.47
C MET A 613 9.27 -4.64 -52.69
N GLY A 614 9.81 -5.78 -52.26
CA GLY A 614 11.06 -5.85 -51.50
C GLY A 614 12.27 -5.14 -52.15
N PRO A 615 13.44 -5.13 -51.48
CA PRO A 615 14.61 -4.30 -51.86
C PRO A 615 15.15 -4.53 -53.29
N SER A 616 14.69 -5.58 -53.99
CA SER A 616 15.12 -5.95 -55.33
C SER A 616 14.42 -5.19 -56.48
N LYS A 617 13.28 -4.53 -56.26
CA LYS A 617 12.52 -3.85 -57.35
C LYS A 617 12.39 -2.32 -57.26
N ALA A 618 12.92 -1.68 -56.22
CA ALA A 618 13.00 -0.21 -56.16
C ALA A 618 13.84 0.42 -57.29
N LYS A 619 14.57 -0.38 -58.08
CA LYS A 619 15.30 0.05 -59.29
C LYS A 619 14.41 0.33 -60.52
N GLU A 620 13.11 0.02 -60.49
CA GLU A 620 12.22 0.16 -61.64
C GLU A 620 11.48 1.51 -61.74
N PHE A 621 11.59 2.40 -60.74
CA PHE A 621 11.02 3.74 -60.82
C PHE A 621 12.06 4.79 -61.25
N PRO A 622 11.83 5.55 -62.34
CA PRO A 622 12.78 6.57 -62.78
C PRO A 622 12.89 7.69 -61.73
N ALA A 623 14.07 7.78 -61.13
CA ALA A 623 14.47 8.71 -60.07
C ALA A 623 14.62 10.19 -60.51
N ALA A 624 13.67 10.73 -61.29
CA ALA A 624 13.86 12.03 -61.95
C ALA A 624 12.86 13.13 -61.60
N SER A 625 11.82 12.89 -60.78
CA SER A 625 10.87 13.94 -60.40
C SER A 625 10.89 14.23 -58.90
N LYS A 626 11.19 15.48 -58.53
CA LYS A 626 11.08 16.00 -57.15
C LYS A 626 9.70 15.71 -56.53
N LYS A 627 8.64 15.62 -57.35
CA LYS A 627 7.27 15.32 -56.91
C LYS A 627 7.07 13.83 -56.59
N ALA A 628 7.71 12.93 -57.34
CA ALA A 628 7.70 11.49 -57.06
C ALA A 628 8.54 11.16 -55.82
N GLN A 629 9.66 11.86 -55.62
CA GLN A 629 10.49 11.72 -54.43
C GLN A 629 9.81 12.31 -53.18
N ALA A 630 9.08 13.42 -53.32
CA ALA A 630 8.24 13.96 -52.25
C ALA A 630 7.06 13.03 -51.89
N LEU A 631 6.43 12.38 -52.88
CA LEU A 631 5.37 11.37 -52.64
C LEU A 631 5.90 10.07 -52.03
N LEU A 632 7.11 9.63 -52.42
CA LEU A 632 7.80 8.49 -51.80
C LEU A 632 8.18 8.82 -50.36
N ASN A 633 8.76 9.99 -50.10
CA ASN A 633 9.07 10.46 -48.75
C ASN A 633 7.81 10.65 -47.89
N ALA A 634 6.67 11.06 -48.47
CA ALA A 634 5.39 11.13 -47.78
C ALA A 634 4.78 9.74 -47.50
N ARG A 635 5.04 8.74 -48.35
CA ARG A 635 4.65 7.33 -48.14
C ARG A 635 5.55 6.58 -47.14
N ILE A 636 6.79 7.03 -46.97
CA ILE A 636 7.79 6.45 -46.07
C ILE A 636 7.65 7.01 -44.64
N LYS A 637 6.83 8.03 -44.39
CA LYS A 637 6.69 8.58 -43.02
C LYS A 637 6.10 7.52 -42.08
N GLY A 638 6.92 7.04 -41.14
CA GLY A 638 6.50 6.05 -40.15
C GLY A 638 5.63 6.68 -39.08
N SER A 639 4.76 5.88 -38.50
CA SER A 639 4.09 6.26 -37.27
C SER A 639 5.09 6.36 -36.13
N ALA A 640 4.89 7.33 -35.25
CA ALA A 640 5.69 7.48 -34.05
C ALA A 640 5.68 6.21 -33.20
N VAL A 641 6.84 5.88 -32.63
CA VAL A 641 7.00 4.78 -31.68
C VAL A 641 6.47 5.21 -30.33
N THR A 642 5.55 4.44 -29.75
CA THR A 642 4.91 4.76 -28.46
C THR A 642 5.47 3.94 -27.31
N GLY A 643 6.02 2.75 -27.57
CA GLY A 643 6.69 1.97 -26.56
C GLY A 643 7.58 0.87 -27.12
N ILE A 644 8.63 0.52 -26.36
CA ILE A 644 9.62 -0.50 -26.71
C ILE A 644 9.78 -1.45 -25.52
N ALA A 645 9.81 -2.76 -25.81
CA ALA A 645 10.11 -3.78 -24.82
C ALA A 645 11.19 -4.74 -25.33
N THR A 646 12.03 -5.21 -24.40
CA THR A 646 13.10 -6.19 -24.64
C THR A 646 12.93 -7.36 -23.69
N ASP A 647 13.13 -8.57 -24.18
CA ASP A 647 13.10 -9.77 -23.35
C ASP A 647 14.31 -9.85 -22.40
N ALA A 648 14.18 -10.72 -21.39
CA ALA A 648 15.26 -10.98 -20.45
C ALA A 648 16.51 -11.57 -21.14
N LEU A 649 16.32 -12.33 -22.22
CA LEU A 649 17.36 -13.07 -22.92
C LEU A 649 18.02 -12.29 -24.07
N ASN A 650 17.53 -11.09 -24.39
CA ASN A 650 17.92 -10.27 -25.54
C ASN A 650 17.83 -11.03 -26.88
N ARG A 651 16.72 -11.75 -27.11
CA ARG A 651 16.41 -12.42 -28.39
C ARG A 651 15.53 -11.58 -29.29
N PHE A 652 14.61 -10.81 -28.72
CA PHE A 652 13.70 -10.00 -29.53
C PHE A 652 13.45 -8.62 -28.94
N VAL A 653 13.12 -7.70 -29.83
CA VAL A 653 12.67 -6.34 -29.49
C VAL A 653 11.23 -6.21 -29.99
N VAL A 654 10.33 -5.86 -29.06
CA VAL A 654 8.93 -5.56 -29.39
C VAL A 654 8.77 -4.05 -29.47
N VAL A 655 8.20 -3.57 -30.56
CA VAL A 655 8.01 -2.15 -30.82
C VAL A 655 6.54 -1.89 -31.12
N SER A 656 5.95 -0.95 -30.38
CA SER A 656 4.58 -0.46 -30.61
C SER A 656 4.61 0.90 -31.27
N THR A 657 3.68 1.11 -32.21
CA THR A 657 3.52 2.37 -32.92
C THR A 657 2.15 2.98 -32.64
N MET A 658 2.05 4.30 -32.74
CA MET A 658 0.81 5.07 -32.61
C MET A 658 -0.32 4.58 -33.55
N ASP A 659 0.02 4.04 -34.72
CA ASP A 659 -0.90 3.35 -35.67
C ASP A 659 -1.57 2.08 -35.12
N GLY A 660 -1.23 1.64 -33.90
CA GLY A 660 -1.79 0.42 -33.28
C GLY A 660 -1.17 -0.90 -33.78
N LYS A 661 -0.02 -0.80 -34.47
CA LYS A 661 0.78 -1.95 -34.90
C LYS A 661 1.80 -2.33 -33.83
N LEU A 662 1.96 -3.63 -33.64
CA LEU A 662 3.01 -4.25 -32.84
C LEU A 662 3.95 -5.02 -33.77
N SER A 663 5.24 -4.72 -33.69
CA SER A 663 6.30 -5.30 -34.52
C SER A 663 7.32 -6.01 -33.64
N TRP A 664 7.67 -7.24 -33.99
CA TRP A 664 8.71 -8.04 -33.33
C TRP A 664 9.94 -8.11 -34.22
N TYR A 665 11.08 -7.74 -33.68
CA TYR A 665 12.37 -7.79 -34.36
C TYR A 665 13.28 -8.79 -33.67
N ASP A 666 14.15 -9.44 -34.44
CA ASP A 666 15.29 -10.15 -33.88
C ASP A 666 16.29 -9.15 -33.31
N PHE A 667 16.72 -9.36 -32.06
CA PHE A 667 17.62 -8.45 -31.34
C PHE A 667 19.00 -8.37 -32.02
N GLY A 668 19.47 -9.50 -32.56
CA GLY A 668 20.76 -9.60 -33.23
C GLY A 668 20.72 -9.11 -34.67
N SER A 669 19.85 -9.66 -35.51
CA SER A 669 19.83 -9.41 -36.96
C SER A 669 19.17 -8.09 -37.36
N THR A 670 18.28 -7.53 -36.53
CA THR A 670 17.35 -6.42 -36.85
C THR A 670 16.24 -6.76 -37.84
N ASP A 671 16.10 -8.05 -38.19
CA ASP A 671 15.05 -8.51 -39.09
C ASP A 671 13.69 -8.46 -38.42
N LEU A 672 12.67 -8.03 -39.18
CA LEU A 672 11.28 -8.07 -38.76
C LEU A 672 10.80 -9.54 -38.77
N LEU A 673 10.53 -10.09 -37.59
CA LEU A 673 10.03 -11.46 -37.42
C LEU A 673 8.53 -11.54 -37.61
N HIS A 674 7.79 -10.58 -37.05
CA HIS A 674 6.34 -10.59 -37.05
C HIS A 674 5.78 -9.17 -36.91
N ARG A 675 4.60 -8.94 -37.48
CA ARG A 675 3.87 -7.67 -37.35
C ARG A 675 2.39 -7.95 -37.29
N THR A 676 1.73 -7.37 -36.29
CA THR A 676 0.29 -7.54 -36.04
C THR A 676 -0.35 -6.20 -35.74
N ILE A 677 -1.55 -5.98 -36.26
CA ILE A 677 -2.40 -4.84 -35.88
C ILE A 677 -3.26 -5.31 -34.72
N ILE A 678 -3.14 -4.66 -33.57
CA ILE A 678 -3.83 -5.08 -32.34
C ILE A 678 -5.04 -4.20 -32.08
N SER A 679 -4.91 -2.88 -32.24
CA SER A 679 -6.00 -1.92 -32.12
C SER A 679 -5.97 -0.95 -33.29
N THR A 680 -7.13 -0.48 -33.71
CA THR A 680 -7.28 0.55 -34.75
C THR A 680 -7.26 1.96 -34.18
N ALA A 681 -7.48 2.13 -32.88
CA ALA A 681 -7.51 3.45 -32.21
C ALA A 681 -6.11 3.98 -31.86
N GLY A 682 -5.12 3.08 -31.80
CA GLY A 682 -3.73 3.40 -31.45
C GLY A 682 -3.29 2.82 -30.10
N ILE A 683 -1.98 2.71 -29.91
CA ILE A 683 -1.36 2.21 -28.67
C ILE A 683 -0.68 3.37 -27.95
N SER A 684 -1.11 3.64 -26.72
CA SER A 684 -0.56 4.69 -25.86
C SER A 684 0.76 4.24 -25.22
N ALA A 685 0.78 3.04 -24.62
CA ALA A 685 1.95 2.49 -23.93
C ALA A 685 1.96 0.96 -23.97
N ILE A 686 3.14 0.38 -23.77
CA ILE A 686 3.31 -1.07 -23.56
C ILE A 686 4.18 -1.31 -22.33
N GLN A 687 3.91 -2.39 -21.60
CA GLN A 687 4.73 -2.85 -20.49
C GLN A 687 4.92 -4.36 -20.58
N LEU A 688 6.16 -4.83 -20.51
CA LEU A 688 6.50 -6.24 -20.52
C LEU A 688 6.83 -6.71 -19.10
N HIS A 689 6.11 -7.73 -18.63
CA HIS A 689 6.56 -8.50 -17.48
C HIS A 689 7.55 -9.56 -17.95
N ARG A 690 8.84 -9.36 -17.63
CA ARG A 690 9.94 -10.15 -18.20
C ARG A 690 9.95 -11.60 -17.75
N ASP A 691 9.46 -11.91 -16.56
CA ASP A 691 9.51 -13.27 -16.01
C ASP A 691 8.39 -14.16 -16.56
N SER A 692 7.22 -13.57 -16.87
CA SER A 692 6.07 -14.29 -17.45
C SER A 692 5.98 -14.18 -18.97
N ASN A 693 6.82 -13.34 -19.60
CA ASN A 693 6.74 -13.00 -21.03
C ASN A 693 5.36 -12.47 -21.47
N LEU A 694 4.62 -11.85 -20.56
CA LEU A 694 3.33 -11.23 -20.83
C LEU A 694 3.52 -9.73 -21.10
N LEU A 695 3.01 -9.27 -22.24
CA LEU A 695 3.03 -7.87 -22.66
C LEU A 695 1.65 -7.25 -22.45
N LEU A 696 1.57 -6.24 -21.60
CA LEU A 696 0.40 -5.40 -21.44
C LEU A 696 0.43 -4.26 -22.46
N ILE A 697 -0.71 -4.01 -23.10
CA ILE A 697 -0.90 -2.96 -24.09
C ILE A 697 -2.03 -2.06 -23.61
N VAL A 698 -1.72 -0.78 -23.51
CA VAL A 698 -2.67 0.30 -23.21
C VAL A 698 -3.08 0.93 -24.54
N SER A 699 -4.32 0.74 -24.97
CA SER A 699 -4.84 1.33 -26.20
C SER A 699 -5.83 2.46 -25.93
N ASP A 700 -5.93 3.37 -26.91
CA ASP A 700 -6.80 4.55 -26.80
C ASP A 700 -8.30 4.21 -26.98
N ASP A 701 -8.64 2.95 -27.30
CA ASP A 701 -10.02 2.41 -27.34
C ASP A 701 -10.58 2.02 -25.96
N LEU A 702 -9.90 2.41 -24.87
CA LEU A 702 -10.28 2.16 -23.49
C LEU A 702 -10.25 0.67 -23.09
N VAL A 703 -9.52 -0.17 -23.83
CA VAL A 703 -9.36 -1.59 -23.53
C VAL A 703 -7.90 -1.87 -23.18
N LEU A 704 -7.65 -2.66 -22.13
CA LEU A 704 -6.31 -3.23 -21.91
C LEU A 704 -6.22 -4.58 -22.59
N ARG A 705 -5.12 -4.83 -23.31
CA ARG A 705 -4.89 -6.11 -23.96
C ARG A 705 -3.62 -6.77 -23.44
N LEU A 706 -3.72 -8.05 -23.15
CA LEU A 706 -2.60 -8.88 -22.73
C LEU A 706 -2.17 -9.77 -23.88
N VAL A 707 -0.90 -9.66 -24.27
CA VAL A 707 -0.31 -10.44 -25.36
C VAL A 707 0.77 -11.34 -24.80
N ASP A 708 0.69 -12.63 -25.08
CA ASP A 708 1.81 -13.52 -24.84
C ASP A 708 2.85 -13.33 -25.95
N VAL A 709 4.07 -13.01 -25.56
CA VAL A 709 5.14 -12.68 -26.49
C VAL A 709 5.69 -13.91 -27.21
N GLU A 710 5.58 -15.11 -26.63
CA GLU A 710 6.03 -16.34 -27.28
C GLU A 710 5.06 -16.75 -28.40
N THR A 711 3.77 -16.82 -28.08
CA THR A 711 2.73 -17.18 -29.06
C THR A 711 2.34 -16.03 -29.98
N ARG A 712 2.68 -14.78 -29.61
CA ARG A 712 2.37 -13.53 -30.35
C ARG A 712 0.87 -13.30 -30.54
N LYS A 713 0.07 -13.79 -29.60
CA LYS A 713 -1.39 -13.69 -29.62
C LYS A 713 -1.91 -12.92 -28.42
N VAL A 714 -3.04 -12.24 -28.62
CA VAL A 714 -3.81 -11.64 -27.53
C VAL A 714 -4.44 -12.79 -26.73
N VAL A 715 -4.14 -12.85 -25.43
CA VAL A 715 -4.60 -13.89 -24.51
C VAL A 715 -5.82 -13.43 -23.71
N ARG A 716 -5.84 -12.14 -23.33
CA ARG A 716 -6.90 -11.50 -22.53
C ARG A 716 -7.16 -10.07 -23.00
N GLU A 717 -8.39 -9.62 -22.82
CA GLU A 717 -8.81 -8.23 -22.97
C GLU A 717 -9.55 -7.83 -21.68
N PHE A 718 -9.29 -6.63 -21.18
CA PHE A 718 -9.94 -6.09 -19.98
C PHE A 718 -10.69 -4.82 -20.34
N THR A 719 -11.99 -4.82 -20.03
CA THR A 719 -12.96 -3.77 -20.34
C THR A 719 -13.50 -3.14 -19.04
N GLY A 720 -14.40 -2.15 -19.15
CA GLY A 720 -15.02 -1.49 -17.99
C GLY A 720 -14.43 -0.12 -17.61
N PHE A 721 -13.54 0.44 -18.44
CA PHE A 721 -13.02 1.81 -18.27
C PHE A 721 -14.01 2.85 -18.82
N ARG A 722 -14.30 3.90 -18.06
CA ARG A 722 -15.16 5.03 -18.51
C ARG A 722 -14.36 6.23 -19.03
N GLY A 723 -13.08 6.31 -18.70
CA GLY A 723 -12.16 7.34 -19.18
C GLY A 723 -10.89 6.74 -19.79
N ARG A 724 -10.08 7.60 -20.43
CA ARG A 724 -8.78 7.23 -20.98
C ARG A 724 -7.90 6.59 -19.91
N ILE A 725 -7.30 5.46 -20.23
CA ILE A 725 -6.34 4.78 -19.37
C ILE A 725 -5.04 5.59 -19.38
N LEU A 726 -4.57 5.96 -18.19
CA LEU A 726 -3.39 6.81 -18.02
C LEU A 726 -2.12 5.99 -17.85
N ASP A 727 -2.15 4.98 -16.98
CA ASP A 727 -1.04 4.08 -16.72
C ASP A 727 -1.59 2.73 -16.25
N ALA A 728 -0.78 1.68 -16.40
CA ALA A 728 -1.13 0.35 -15.92
C ALA A 728 0.14 -0.43 -15.60
N CYS A 729 0.09 -1.31 -14.59
CA CYS A 729 1.23 -2.13 -14.18
C CYS A 729 0.81 -3.56 -13.79
N PHE A 730 1.74 -4.50 -13.93
CA PHE A 730 1.60 -5.84 -13.38
C PHE A 730 1.86 -5.88 -11.88
N SER A 731 1.23 -6.83 -11.19
CA SER A 731 1.74 -7.31 -9.91
C SER A 731 3.07 -8.04 -10.09
N ASN A 732 3.83 -8.24 -9.02
CA ASN A 732 5.13 -8.90 -9.07
C ASN A 732 5.08 -10.37 -9.54
N ASP A 733 3.96 -11.05 -9.29
CA ASP A 733 3.68 -12.41 -9.77
C ASP A 733 2.95 -12.44 -11.13
N ALA A 734 2.69 -11.26 -11.72
CA ALA A 734 1.85 -11.06 -12.91
C ALA A 734 0.44 -11.68 -12.84
N ARG A 735 -0.07 -11.94 -11.63
CA ARG A 735 -1.44 -12.40 -11.42
C ARG A 735 -2.44 -11.27 -11.60
N TRP A 736 -2.08 -10.04 -11.25
CA TRP A 736 -2.96 -8.88 -11.35
C TRP A 736 -2.41 -7.83 -12.31
N ILE A 737 -3.35 -7.06 -12.87
CA ILE A 737 -3.06 -5.83 -13.58
C ILE A 737 -3.80 -4.71 -12.86
N VAL A 738 -3.06 -3.71 -12.40
CA VAL A 738 -3.61 -2.50 -11.80
C VAL A 738 -3.55 -1.39 -12.83
N ALA A 739 -4.66 -0.69 -13.04
CA ALA A 739 -4.77 0.35 -14.05
C ALA A 739 -5.45 1.59 -13.49
N THR A 740 -4.99 2.76 -13.95
CA THR A 740 -5.57 4.06 -13.60
C THR A 740 -6.21 4.69 -14.83
N SER A 741 -7.33 5.38 -14.61
CA SER A 741 -8.10 6.03 -15.68
C SER A 741 -8.46 7.47 -15.30
N MET A 742 -8.79 8.28 -16.32
CA MET A 742 -9.27 9.65 -16.14
C MET A 742 -10.58 9.76 -15.35
N ASP A 743 -11.30 8.66 -15.12
CA ASP A 743 -12.49 8.62 -14.27
C ASP A 743 -12.17 8.61 -12.75
N ALA A 744 -10.90 8.81 -12.37
CA ALA A 744 -10.42 8.78 -10.99
C ALA A 744 -10.65 7.45 -10.27
N VAL A 745 -10.82 6.35 -10.99
CA VAL A 745 -10.93 5.00 -10.43
C VAL A 745 -9.68 4.19 -10.72
N ILE A 746 -9.13 3.57 -9.68
CA ILE A 746 -8.05 2.59 -9.77
C ILE A 746 -8.69 1.20 -9.82
N ARG A 747 -8.42 0.45 -10.89
CA ARG A 747 -9.00 -0.88 -11.14
C ARG A 747 -7.94 -1.96 -11.08
N THR A 748 -8.27 -3.09 -10.48
CA THR A 748 -7.43 -4.28 -10.39
C THR A 748 -8.13 -5.45 -11.05
N PHE A 749 -7.49 -6.01 -12.07
CA PHE A 749 -7.98 -7.16 -12.83
C PHE A 749 -7.17 -8.40 -12.48
N ASP A 750 -7.84 -9.54 -12.32
CA ASP A 750 -7.19 -10.84 -12.19
C ASP A 750 -6.95 -11.45 -13.58
N VAL A 751 -5.69 -11.74 -13.89
CA VAL A 751 -5.23 -12.18 -15.21
C VAL A 751 -5.77 -13.56 -15.58
N PRO A 752 -5.76 -14.60 -14.70
CA PRO A 752 -6.32 -15.90 -15.02
C PRO A 752 -7.81 -15.85 -15.36
N SER A 753 -8.61 -15.18 -14.51
CA SER A 753 -10.06 -15.09 -14.66
C SER A 753 -10.53 -14.04 -15.65
N SER A 754 -9.69 -13.07 -16.01
CA SER A 754 -10.03 -11.92 -16.85
C SER A 754 -11.09 -10.99 -16.25
N ARG A 755 -11.29 -11.01 -14.93
CA ARG A 755 -12.34 -10.25 -14.25
C ARG A 755 -11.78 -9.09 -13.44
N LEU A 756 -12.59 -8.06 -13.29
CA LEU A 756 -12.37 -7.01 -12.30
C LEU A 756 -12.54 -7.61 -10.89
N VAL A 757 -11.58 -7.37 -10.01
CA VAL A 757 -11.57 -7.91 -8.64
C VAL A 757 -11.62 -6.80 -7.60
N ASP A 758 -11.02 -5.65 -7.88
CA ASP A 758 -11.09 -4.48 -7.01
C ASP A 758 -11.19 -3.21 -7.85
N ALA A 759 -11.97 -2.25 -7.37
CA ALA A 759 -12.10 -0.93 -7.96
C ALA A 759 -12.43 0.08 -6.86
N PHE A 760 -11.63 1.14 -6.76
CA PHE A 760 -11.90 2.21 -5.81
C PHE A 760 -11.66 3.59 -6.43
N LYS A 761 -12.55 4.53 -6.09
CA LYS A 761 -12.50 5.93 -6.51
C LYS A 761 -11.62 6.73 -5.55
N VAL A 762 -10.74 7.55 -6.11
CA VAL A 762 -9.86 8.46 -5.39
C VAL A 762 -10.26 9.92 -5.60
N ALA A 763 -9.95 10.79 -4.65
CA ALA A 763 -10.34 12.21 -4.71
C ALA A 763 -9.67 13.00 -5.85
N SER A 764 -8.45 12.63 -6.26
CA SER A 764 -7.74 13.22 -7.40
C SER A 764 -7.28 12.12 -8.36
N ILE A 765 -7.26 12.40 -9.66
CA ILE A 765 -6.96 11.42 -10.72
C ILE A 765 -5.51 10.91 -10.57
N ALA A 766 -5.33 9.59 -10.58
CA ALA A 766 -4.01 8.96 -10.55
C ALA A 766 -3.36 8.93 -11.95
N THR A 767 -2.29 9.70 -12.14
CA THR A 767 -1.58 9.84 -13.43
C THR A 767 -0.62 8.69 -13.72
N SER A 768 -0.03 8.10 -12.68
CA SER A 768 0.94 7.02 -12.81
C SER A 768 0.76 6.02 -11.68
N VAL A 769 0.98 4.74 -11.99
CA VAL A 769 0.88 3.62 -11.05
C VAL A 769 2.06 2.66 -11.24
N THR A 770 2.59 2.15 -10.13
CA THR A 770 3.63 1.12 -10.16
C THR A 770 3.48 0.20 -8.96
N PHE A 771 3.62 -1.10 -9.19
CA PHE A 771 3.61 -2.12 -8.14
C PHE A 771 5.02 -2.35 -7.60
N SER A 772 5.14 -2.59 -6.29
CA SER A 772 6.41 -2.97 -5.68
C SER A 772 6.85 -4.35 -6.21
N PRO A 773 8.13 -4.54 -6.56
CA PRO A 773 8.67 -5.84 -6.94
C PRO A 773 8.52 -6.92 -5.84
N THR A 774 8.45 -6.50 -4.56
CA THR A 774 8.18 -7.41 -3.42
C THR A 774 6.70 -7.74 -3.26
N GLY A 775 5.84 -6.90 -3.81
CA GLY A 775 4.37 -7.01 -3.74
C GLY A 775 3.71 -6.34 -2.54
N ASP A 776 4.49 -5.64 -1.71
CA ASP A 776 4.03 -5.06 -0.44
C ASP A 776 3.19 -3.81 -0.65
N PHE A 777 3.57 -2.99 -1.63
CA PHE A 777 2.99 -1.67 -1.85
C PHE A 777 2.64 -1.42 -3.32
N LEU A 778 1.56 -0.69 -3.54
CA LEU A 778 1.24 0.02 -4.77
C LEU A 778 1.65 1.48 -4.58
N ALA A 779 2.34 2.09 -5.54
CA ALA A 779 2.63 3.52 -5.53
C ALA A 779 1.84 4.25 -6.63
N THR A 780 1.19 5.36 -6.26
CA THR A 780 0.42 6.22 -7.18
C THR A 780 0.88 7.67 -7.12
N ALA A 781 0.81 8.36 -8.25
CA ALA A 781 0.96 9.81 -8.34
C ALA A 781 -0.33 10.44 -8.88
N HIS A 782 -0.67 11.64 -8.42
CA HIS A 782 -1.96 12.27 -8.70
C HIS A 782 -1.79 13.63 -9.38
N VAL A 783 -2.84 14.15 -10.04
CA VAL A 783 -2.76 15.39 -10.83
C VAL A 783 -2.51 16.63 -9.97
N ASP A 784 -3.15 16.71 -8.79
CA ASP A 784 -3.19 17.92 -7.96
C ASP A 784 -2.31 17.82 -6.71
N SER A 785 -1.55 16.74 -6.58
CA SER A 785 -0.67 16.52 -5.43
C SER A 785 0.77 16.30 -5.86
N VAL A 786 1.66 16.88 -5.07
CA VAL A 786 3.11 16.83 -5.25
C VAL A 786 3.71 15.55 -4.66
N GLY A 787 2.98 14.87 -3.77
CA GLY A 787 3.42 13.64 -3.11
C GLY A 787 3.23 12.39 -3.98
N ILE A 788 3.93 11.32 -3.58
CA ILE A 788 3.70 9.95 -4.07
C ILE A 788 3.02 9.15 -2.97
N TYR A 789 1.93 8.49 -3.30
CA TYR A 789 1.07 7.81 -2.33
C TYR A 789 1.27 6.31 -2.39
N LEU A 790 1.54 5.70 -1.25
CA LEU A 790 1.69 4.26 -1.08
C LEU A 790 0.42 3.64 -0.53
N TRP A 791 0.05 2.50 -1.10
CA TRP A 791 -1.06 1.68 -0.65
C TRP A 791 -0.54 0.29 -0.28
N ALA A 792 -0.81 -0.17 0.93
CA ALA A 792 -0.43 -1.49 1.41
C ALA A 792 -1.31 -2.57 0.79
N ASN A 793 -0.69 -3.64 0.32
CA ASN A 793 -1.37 -4.80 -0.21
C ASN A 793 -1.84 -5.72 0.93
N LYS A 794 -3.15 -5.77 1.19
CA LYS A 794 -3.73 -6.54 2.29
C LYS A 794 -3.59 -8.05 2.11
N THR A 795 -3.42 -8.55 0.87
CA THR A 795 -3.34 -10.01 0.64
C THR A 795 -2.07 -10.65 1.18
N GLN A 796 -1.04 -9.85 1.46
CA GLN A 796 0.19 -10.35 2.07
C GLN A 796 0.01 -10.68 3.56
N PHE A 797 -0.91 -10.00 4.23
CA PHE A 797 -1.11 -10.10 5.67
C PHE A 797 -2.42 -10.81 6.04
N SER A 798 -3.35 -10.95 5.08
CA SER A 798 -4.65 -11.60 5.28
C SER A 798 -5.14 -12.34 4.03
N PRO A 799 -5.77 -13.51 4.15
CA PRO A 799 -6.37 -14.19 3.02
C PRO A 799 -7.67 -13.47 2.61
N ILE A 800 -7.64 -12.79 1.46
CA ILE A 800 -8.83 -12.13 0.90
C ILE A 800 -9.46 -13.05 -0.14
N ALA A 801 -10.76 -13.33 0.02
CA ALA A 801 -11.55 -14.02 -0.98
C ALA A 801 -11.84 -13.05 -2.14
N LEU A 802 -11.19 -13.27 -3.28
CA LEU A 802 -11.36 -12.46 -4.47
C LEU A 802 -12.63 -12.92 -5.21
N GLN A 803 -13.66 -12.09 -5.20
CA GLN A 803 -14.85 -12.27 -6.03
C GLN A 803 -14.78 -11.33 -7.23
N GLY A 804 -15.14 -11.81 -8.41
CA GLY A 804 -15.22 -10.96 -9.59
C GLY A 804 -16.38 -9.98 -9.45
N LEU A 805 -16.09 -8.69 -9.50
CA LEU A 805 -17.07 -7.61 -9.52
C LEU A 805 -17.66 -7.51 -10.93
N ASP A 806 -18.96 -7.19 -11.05
CA ASP A 806 -19.60 -7.00 -12.35
C ASP A 806 -19.19 -5.63 -12.94
N GLU A 807 -18.69 -5.63 -14.18
CA GLU A 807 -17.91 -4.50 -14.78
C GLU A 807 -18.68 -3.17 -14.86
N LEU A 808 -20.02 -3.20 -14.73
CA LEU A 808 -20.89 -2.04 -14.95
C LEU A 808 -21.74 -1.64 -13.73
N ALA A 809 -22.02 -2.55 -12.80
CA ALA A 809 -23.11 -2.40 -11.84
C ALA A 809 -22.70 -1.82 -10.47
N GLU A 810 -21.42 -1.89 -10.09
CA GLU A 810 -20.99 -1.61 -8.70
C GLU A 810 -20.12 -0.35 -8.52
N VAL A 811 -19.63 0.29 -9.59
CA VAL A 811 -18.55 1.29 -9.44
C VAL A 811 -19.04 2.74 -9.40
N VAL A 812 -20.09 3.17 -10.11
CA VAL A 812 -20.58 4.57 -10.05
C VAL A 812 -22.01 4.71 -10.60
N ASP A 813 -23.00 4.94 -9.72
CA ASP A 813 -24.16 5.79 -10.04
C ASP A 813 -23.68 7.25 -9.99
N GLU A 814 -23.95 8.06 -11.03
CA GLU A 814 -23.49 9.46 -11.11
C GLU A 814 -24.11 10.36 -10.02
N ASP A 815 -25.16 9.88 -9.35
CA ASP A 815 -25.93 10.62 -8.33
C ASP A 815 -25.59 10.23 -6.88
N ASP A 816 -24.68 9.27 -6.66
CA ASP A 816 -24.23 8.86 -5.32
C ASP A 816 -22.75 9.24 -5.19
N ASP A 817 -22.46 10.28 -4.39
CA ASP A 817 -21.12 10.66 -3.89
C ASP A 817 -20.55 9.55 -2.97
N SER A 818 -20.48 8.33 -3.51
CA SER A 818 -19.81 7.19 -2.92
C SER A 818 -18.44 7.63 -2.42
N VAL A 819 -18.23 7.46 -1.11
CA VAL A 819 -17.12 8.02 -0.32
C VAL A 819 -15.79 7.72 -1.01
N ALA A 820 -15.25 8.71 -1.72
CA ALA A 820 -13.95 8.62 -2.36
C ALA A 820 -12.91 8.25 -1.28
N VAL A 821 -12.06 7.27 -1.58
CA VAL A 821 -11.03 6.85 -0.63
C VAL A 821 -10.06 8.01 -0.46
N ALA A 822 -9.89 8.44 0.79
CA ALA A 822 -8.94 9.49 1.14
C ALA A 822 -7.52 9.05 0.73
N LEU A 823 -6.75 9.99 0.21
CA LEU A 823 -5.37 9.73 -0.16
C LEU A 823 -4.54 9.44 1.11
N PRO A 824 -3.53 8.53 1.03
CA PRO A 824 -2.66 8.24 2.16
C PRO A 824 -1.99 9.50 2.74
N THR A 825 -1.83 9.54 4.07
CA THR A 825 -1.18 10.65 4.78
C THR A 825 0.30 10.32 5.04
N VAL A 826 1.12 11.29 5.45
CA VAL A 826 2.56 11.01 5.68
C VAL A 826 2.83 10.14 6.92
N GLN A 827 1.93 10.17 7.91
CA GLN A 827 2.03 9.35 9.13
C GLN A 827 1.51 7.92 8.92
N GLY A 828 0.46 7.77 8.11
CA GLY A 828 -0.16 6.48 7.83
C GLY A 828 -1.26 6.03 8.79
N ASP A 829 -1.82 6.95 9.59
CA ASP A 829 -2.86 6.62 10.60
C ASP A 829 -4.16 6.06 10.05
N VAL A 830 -4.38 6.11 8.73
CA VAL A 830 -5.52 5.42 8.11
C VAL A 830 -5.41 3.90 8.29
N GLU A 831 -4.20 3.39 8.57
CA GLU A 831 -3.93 1.99 8.88
C GLU A 831 -4.64 1.53 10.16
N ASP A 832 -4.53 2.25 11.28
CA ASP A 832 -5.14 1.85 12.56
C ASP A 832 -6.67 1.83 12.45
N ALA A 833 -7.27 2.88 11.87
CA ALA A 833 -8.73 2.95 11.68
C ALA A 833 -9.24 1.88 10.70
N ALA A 834 -8.53 1.65 9.59
CA ALA A 834 -8.93 0.65 8.59
C ALA A 834 -8.66 -0.80 9.04
N LEU A 835 -7.66 -1.03 9.91
CA LEU A 835 -7.41 -2.33 10.54
C LEU A 835 -8.40 -2.60 11.67
N GLU A 836 -8.77 -1.59 12.46
CA GLU A 836 -9.80 -1.72 13.51
C GLU A 836 -11.18 -1.99 12.89
N GLU A 837 -11.60 -1.20 11.89
CA GLU A 837 -12.83 -1.42 11.11
C GLU A 837 -12.85 -2.83 10.48
N TYR A 838 -11.68 -3.30 10.01
CA TYR A 838 -11.55 -4.66 9.48
C TYR A 838 -11.64 -5.74 10.57
N SER A 839 -11.03 -5.54 11.74
CA SER A 839 -11.11 -6.48 12.87
C SER A 839 -12.54 -6.68 13.36
N GLU A 840 -13.38 -5.65 13.22
CA GLU A 840 -14.82 -5.71 13.48
C GLU A 840 -15.55 -6.46 12.36
N SER A 841 -15.24 -6.18 11.08
CA SER A 841 -15.84 -6.89 9.94
C SER A 841 -15.51 -8.39 9.89
N MET A 842 -14.32 -8.79 10.37
CA MET A 842 -13.88 -10.20 10.41
C MET A 842 -14.56 -10.99 11.54
N ARG A 843 -15.24 -10.32 12.48
CA ARG A 843 -16.15 -10.98 13.44
C ARG A 843 -17.52 -11.28 12.82
N GLU A 844 -17.91 -10.56 11.78
CA GLU A 844 -19.22 -10.73 11.11
C GLU A 844 -19.17 -11.67 9.90
N VAL A 845 -18.04 -11.69 9.18
CA VAL A 845 -17.81 -12.70 8.13
C VAL A 845 -17.28 -13.96 8.81
N GLY A 846 -18.18 -14.91 9.06
CA GLY A 846 -17.83 -16.23 9.60
C GLY A 846 -16.59 -16.82 8.92
N GLU A 847 -15.75 -17.49 9.69
CA GLU A 847 -14.44 -18.02 9.29
C GLU A 847 -14.42 -18.47 7.82
N PRO A 848 -13.48 -17.99 6.99
CA PRO A 848 -13.48 -18.27 5.57
C PRO A 848 -13.53 -19.79 5.34
N GLU A 849 -14.37 -20.22 4.39
CA GLU A 849 -14.60 -21.62 4.00
C GLU A 849 -13.32 -22.42 3.64
N LEU A 850 -12.15 -21.76 3.61
CA LEU A 850 -10.82 -22.32 3.42
C LEU A 850 -10.29 -23.11 4.64
N GLN A 851 -10.89 -22.98 5.82
CA GLN A 851 -10.64 -23.89 6.96
C GLN A 851 -11.59 -25.10 6.99
N ARG A 852 -12.21 -25.47 5.88
CA ARG A 852 -12.80 -26.81 5.78
C ARG A 852 -11.69 -27.84 5.99
N VAL A 853 -11.68 -28.47 7.17
CA VAL A 853 -11.05 -29.77 7.38
C VAL A 853 -11.40 -30.61 6.17
N TYR A 854 -10.38 -30.96 5.37
CA TYR A 854 -10.58 -31.62 4.08
C TYR A 854 -11.48 -32.83 4.30
N THR A 855 -12.72 -32.73 3.81
CA THR A 855 -13.68 -33.82 3.86
C THR A 855 -13.63 -34.48 2.51
N SER A 856 -13.32 -35.77 2.48
CA SER A 856 -13.26 -36.52 1.22
C SER A 856 -14.58 -36.33 0.44
N PRO A 857 -14.55 -35.97 -0.85
CA PRO A 857 -15.77 -35.78 -1.62
C PRO A 857 -16.69 -37.01 -1.55
N PRO A 858 -18.01 -36.84 -1.38
CA PRO A 858 -18.95 -37.97 -1.25
C PRO A 858 -18.94 -38.91 -2.47
N GLN A 859 -18.53 -38.40 -3.64
CA GLN A 859 -18.36 -39.14 -4.89
C GLN A 859 -17.30 -40.26 -4.84
N LEU A 860 -16.34 -40.22 -3.91
CA LEU A 860 -15.37 -41.31 -3.70
C LEU A 860 -15.95 -42.48 -2.89
N ASN A 861 -17.05 -42.25 -2.14
CA ASN A 861 -17.65 -43.22 -1.24
C ASN A 861 -18.96 -43.80 -1.79
N ASP A 862 -19.25 -43.65 -3.09
CA ASP A 862 -20.52 -44.07 -3.69
C ASP A 862 -20.67 -45.61 -3.63
N PRO A 863 -21.57 -46.16 -2.78
CA PRO A 863 -21.75 -47.60 -2.64
C PRO A 863 -22.45 -48.23 -3.86
N THR A 864 -22.93 -47.41 -4.81
CA THR A 864 -23.61 -47.88 -6.04
C THR A 864 -22.64 -48.20 -7.18
N ARG A 865 -21.35 -47.84 -7.07
CA ARG A 865 -20.33 -48.29 -8.03
C ARG A 865 -20.08 -49.79 -7.84
N ARG A 866 -20.28 -50.55 -8.93
CA ARG A 866 -20.08 -52.02 -9.01
C ARG A 866 -18.63 -52.48 -8.74
N GLU A 867 -17.67 -51.56 -8.72
CA GLU A 867 -16.27 -51.79 -8.44
C GLU A 867 -15.97 -51.16 -7.07
N GLY A 868 -15.52 -51.96 -6.10
CA GLY A 868 -15.33 -51.54 -4.69
C GLY A 868 -14.63 -50.18 -4.53
N GLY A 869 -15.11 -49.37 -3.58
CA GLY A 869 -14.71 -47.97 -3.39
C GLY A 869 -13.20 -47.73 -3.32
N LEU A 870 -12.79 -46.49 -3.60
CA LEU A 870 -11.39 -46.05 -3.50
C LEU A 870 -10.93 -46.09 -2.04
N VAL A 871 -9.74 -46.65 -1.79
CA VAL A 871 -9.12 -46.61 -0.46
C VAL A 871 -8.54 -45.23 -0.19
N THR A 872 -8.93 -44.59 0.90
CA THR A 872 -8.37 -43.30 1.35
C THR A 872 -7.44 -43.49 2.56
N LEU A 873 -6.48 -42.57 2.68
CA LEU A 873 -5.66 -42.44 3.87
C LEU A 873 -6.32 -41.47 4.88
N SER A 874 -5.88 -41.50 6.14
CA SER A 874 -6.32 -40.56 7.17
C SER A 874 -5.82 -39.14 6.88
N THR A 875 -6.59 -38.14 7.33
CA THR A 875 -6.18 -36.73 7.31
C THR A 875 -5.06 -36.42 8.31
N MET A 876 -4.77 -37.36 9.22
CA MET A 876 -3.73 -37.19 10.24
C MET A 876 -2.32 -37.42 9.66
N PRO A 877 -1.28 -36.78 10.23
CA PRO A 877 0.09 -36.94 9.74
C PRO A 877 0.55 -38.40 9.83
N ARG A 878 1.13 -38.94 8.73
CA ARG A 878 1.68 -40.31 8.69
C ARG A 878 2.62 -40.65 9.85
N ALA A 879 3.37 -39.66 10.34
CA ALA A 879 4.28 -39.82 11.48
C ALA A 879 3.56 -40.26 12.77
N ARG A 880 2.30 -39.86 12.97
CA ARG A 880 1.46 -40.26 14.10
C ARG A 880 1.30 -41.78 14.15
N TRP A 881 0.85 -42.38 13.05
CA TRP A 881 0.61 -43.82 12.94
C TRP A 881 1.91 -44.64 12.99
N MET A 882 2.99 -44.14 12.36
CA MET A 882 4.32 -44.77 12.47
C MET A 882 4.90 -44.70 13.89
N THR A 883 4.63 -43.61 14.62
CA THR A 883 5.02 -43.42 16.02
C THR A 883 4.23 -44.35 16.93
N LEU A 884 2.94 -44.56 16.66
CA LEU A 884 2.09 -45.48 17.43
C LEU A 884 2.65 -46.91 17.39
N ILE A 885 2.98 -47.43 16.19
CA ILE A 885 3.57 -48.77 16.01
C ILE A 885 4.92 -48.90 16.76
N ASN A 886 5.75 -47.86 16.71
CA ASN A 886 7.11 -47.85 17.23
C ASN A 886 7.24 -47.11 18.58
N LEU A 887 6.15 -46.90 19.31
CA LEU A 887 6.14 -45.99 20.45
C LEU A 887 7.11 -46.44 21.55
N ASP A 888 7.20 -47.75 21.80
CA ASP A 888 8.08 -48.33 22.81
C ASP A 888 9.57 -48.12 22.48
N THR A 889 9.96 -48.31 21.21
CA THR A 889 11.35 -48.11 20.78
C THR A 889 11.74 -46.64 20.82
N ILE A 890 10.79 -45.75 20.47
CA ILE A 890 10.95 -44.30 20.58
C ILE A 890 11.08 -43.88 22.04
N LYS A 891 10.22 -44.40 22.94
CA LYS A 891 10.30 -44.17 24.40
C LYS A 891 11.66 -44.65 24.94
N LEU A 892 12.13 -45.83 24.56
CA LEU A 892 13.42 -46.37 24.98
C LEU A 892 14.60 -45.52 24.50
N ARG A 893 14.59 -45.09 23.23
CA ARG A 893 15.62 -44.20 22.68
C ARG A 893 15.64 -42.85 23.39
N ASN A 894 14.47 -42.33 23.75
CA ASN A 894 14.33 -41.00 24.37
C ASN A 894 14.60 -41.02 25.89
N LYS A 895 14.75 -42.19 26.53
CA LYS A 895 15.15 -42.27 27.94
C LYS A 895 16.57 -41.70 28.12
N PRO A 896 16.81 -40.83 29.12
CA PRO A 896 18.13 -40.25 29.33
C PRO A 896 19.15 -41.35 29.72
N LYS A 897 20.38 -41.24 29.20
CA LYS A 897 21.46 -42.21 29.45
C LYS A 897 21.86 -42.28 30.93
N ALA A 898 21.78 -41.16 31.65
CA ALA A 898 21.91 -41.11 33.09
C ALA A 898 20.53 -40.82 33.70
N ALA A 899 20.14 -41.61 34.71
CA ALA A 899 18.92 -41.33 35.45
C ALA A 899 19.04 -39.94 36.09
N PRO A 900 18.00 -39.08 36.02
CA PRO A 900 18.01 -37.80 36.70
C PRO A 900 18.24 -38.03 38.21
N GLN A 901 19.09 -37.21 38.83
CA GLN A 901 19.41 -37.33 40.25
C GLN A 901 18.15 -37.08 41.07
N LYS A 902 17.54 -38.16 41.56
CA LYS A 902 16.41 -38.07 42.48
C LYS A 902 16.93 -37.44 43.78
N PRO A 903 16.30 -36.40 44.32
CA PRO A 903 16.66 -35.90 45.65
C PRO A 903 16.53 -37.04 46.66
N GLU A 904 17.47 -37.13 47.61
CA GLU A 904 17.57 -38.23 48.57
C GLU A 904 16.20 -38.61 49.14
N ALA A 905 15.90 -39.91 49.18
CA ALA A 905 14.56 -40.50 49.35
C ALA A 905 13.76 -40.04 50.60
N LYS A 906 14.32 -39.22 51.48
CA LYS A 906 13.64 -38.57 52.62
C LYS A 906 13.00 -37.21 52.29
N ARG A 907 13.22 -36.63 51.10
CA ARG A 907 12.71 -35.29 50.71
C ARG A 907 11.87 -35.25 49.42
N ALA A 908 11.74 -36.34 48.68
CA ALA A 908 10.86 -36.37 47.51
C ALA A 908 9.39 -36.54 47.97
N PRO A 909 8.47 -35.62 47.64
CA PRO A 909 7.06 -35.83 47.94
C PRO A 909 6.57 -37.05 47.13
N PHE A 910 5.98 -38.03 47.81
CA PHE A 910 5.45 -39.25 47.17
C PHE A 910 4.36 -38.89 46.14
N PHE A 911 3.50 -37.93 46.48
CA PHE A 911 2.56 -37.30 45.57
C PHE A 911 3.15 -35.99 45.07
N LEU A 912 3.64 -35.98 43.83
CA LEU A 912 4.01 -34.75 43.17
C LEU A 912 2.74 -33.87 43.02
N PRO A 913 2.81 -32.55 43.27
CA PRO A 913 1.68 -31.68 43.00
C PRO A 913 1.27 -31.82 41.54
N GLN A 914 -0.04 -31.90 41.26
CA GLN A 914 -0.65 -32.09 39.93
C GLN A 914 -0.49 -30.84 39.03
N THR A 915 0.70 -30.25 38.99
CA THR A 915 1.00 -29.00 38.28
C THR A 915 1.82 -29.24 37.03
N VAL A 916 1.49 -30.28 36.26
CA VAL A 916 1.90 -30.37 34.85
C VAL A 916 0.71 -29.88 34.04
N SER A 917 0.75 -28.62 33.61
CA SER A 917 -0.26 -28.07 32.70
C SER A 917 -0.31 -28.89 31.41
N GLY A 918 -1.49 -29.43 31.07
CA GLY A 918 -1.74 -30.12 29.82
C GLY A 918 -1.87 -31.64 29.89
N VAL A 919 -1.86 -32.26 31.08
CA VAL A 919 -2.25 -33.67 31.27
C VAL A 919 -3.22 -33.79 32.44
N ASP A 920 -4.47 -33.39 32.20
CA ASP A 920 -5.55 -33.57 33.18
C ASP A 920 -6.01 -35.03 33.15
N PHE A 921 -5.50 -35.86 34.06
CA PHE A 921 -6.12 -37.15 34.33
C PHE A 921 -7.42 -36.92 35.10
N LYS A 922 -8.54 -36.83 34.38
CA LYS A 922 -9.86 -36.87 35.00
C LYS A 922 -10.13 -38.31 35.46
N PHE A 923 -9.84 -38.60 36.74
CA PHE A 923 -10.57 -39.65 37.44
C PHE A 923 -11.96 -39.10 37.69
N ASP A 924 -12.96 -39.61 36.98
CA ASP A 924 -14.36 -39.27 37.23
C ASP A 924 -14.99 -40.36 38.10
N PRO A 925 -15.13 -40.18 39.43
CA PRO A 925 -15.91 -41.08 40.25
C PRO A 925 -17.35 -40.57 40.27
N THR A 926 -18.05 -40.61 39.13
CA THR A 926 -19.46 -40.23 39.08
C THR A 926 -20.33 -41.39 39.54
N VAL A 927 -20.53 -41.46 40.86
CA VAL A 927 -21.85 -41.83 41.39
C VAL A 927 -22.79 -40.65 41.09
N PRO A 928 -23.98 -40.85 40.51
CA PRO A 928 -24.88 -39.73 40.23
C PRO A 928 -25.54 -39.26 41.53
N GLY A 929 -25.24 -38.04 41.98
CA GLY A 929 -25.91 -37.47 43.15
C GLY A 929 -25.44 -36.08 43.59
N SER A 930 -26.16 -35.06 43.12
CA SER A 930 -26.42 -33.75 43.74
C SER A 930 -25.27 -32.77 44.05
N SER A 931 -25.40 -31.60 43.41
CA SER A 931 -24.90 -30.27 43.77
C SER A 931 -24.83 -29.92 45.27
N SER A 932 -23.75 -29.26 45.70
CA SER A 932 -23.74 -27.87 46.26
C SER A 932 -22.55 -27.61 47.20
N ASP A 933 -22.03 -26.39 47.08
CA ASP A 933 -21.28 -25.57 48.05
C ASP A 933 -19.80 -25.86 48.42
N ASP A 934 -19.02 -24.81 48.18
CA ASP A 934 -17.72 -24.50 48.79
C ASP A 934 -17.86 -24.29 50.30
N THR A 935 -17.17 -25.10 51.10
CA THR A 935 -16.23 -24.71 52.17
C THR A 935 -16.00 -25.88 53.16
N GLN A 936 -14.78 -25.94 53.70
CA GLN A 936 -14.25 -26.88 54.72
C GLN A 936 -13.45 -28.07 54.19
N GLU A 937 -12.16 -27.81 53.95
CA GLU A 937 -11.10 -28.78 54.16
C GLU A 937 -10.99 -29.16 55.65
N ALA A 938 -10.50 -30.37 55.90
CA ALA A 938 -10.14 -30.95 57.21
C ALA A 938 -11.27 -31.60 58.05
N SER A 939 -11.91 -32.65 57.52
CA SER A 939 -12.42 -33.76 58.37
C SER A 939 -12.80 -35.06 57.64
N LYS A 940 -12.81 -35.13 56.30
CA LYS A 940 -13.18 -36.35 55.55
C LYS A 940 -12.02 -37.29 55.17
N ALA A 941 -10.83 -37.13 55.76
CA ALA A 941 -9.69 -38.02 55.49
C ALA A 941 -9.80 -39.38 56.19
N VAL A 942 -10.74 -39.56 57.13
CA VAL A 942 -10.86 -40.77 57.95
C VAL A 942 -11.89 -41.77 57.38
N GLU A 943 -12.74 -41.38 56.42
CA GLU A 943 -13.67 -42.32 55.76
C GLU A 943 -13.12 -42.93 54.46
N LYS A 944 -12.05 -42.38 53.87
CA LYS A 944 -11.46 -42.92 52.63
C LYS A 944 -10.57 -44.16 52.83
N SER A 945 -10.28 -44.55 54.08
CA SER A 945 -9.50 -45.76 54.37
C SER A 945 -10.32 -47.05 54.48
N ASN A 946 -11.65 -46.99 54.38
CA ASN A 946 -12.53 -48.18 54.43
C ASN A 946 -13.00 -48.68 53.04
N ILE A 947 -12.53 -48.10 51.94
CA ILE A 947 -12.90 -48.51 50.58
C ILE A 947 -12.10 -49.73 50.08
N PHE A 948 -10.94 -50.04 50.69
CA PHE A 948 -10.11 -51.18 50.28
C PHE A 948 -10.42 -52.50 51.01
N SER A 949 -11.43 -52.57 51.87
CA SER A 949 -11.68 -53.75 52.73
C SER A 949 -13.04 -54.42 52.59
N SER A 950 -13.84 -54.14 51.55
CA SER A 950 -15.05 -54.94 51.28
C SER A 950 -15.17 -55.28 49.80
N GLY A 951 -15.18 -56.58 49.50
CA GLY A 951 -15.24 -57.16 48.16
C GLY A 951 -16.60 -56.98 47.49
N GLY A 952 -16.92 -55.75 47.08
CA GLY A 952 -17.99 -55.43 46.13
C GLY A 952 -17.38 -54.77 44.89
N GLY A 953 -17.36 -55.49 43.77
CA GLY A 953 -16.78 -55.00 42.51
C GLY A 953 -17.59 -53.83 41.93
N LEU A 954 -16.97 -52.65 41.90
CA LEU A 954 -17.36 -51.54 41.03
C LEU A 954 -16.38 -51.55 39.84
N SER A 955 -16.84 -51.93 38.64
CA SER A 955 -16.04 -51.90 37.41
C SER A 955 -15.94 -50.46 36.90
N PHE A 956 -14.75 -49.87 36.91
CA PHE A 956 -14.50 -48.58 36.28
C PHE A 956 -14.28 -48.78 34.77
N LYS A 957 -15.14 -48.21 33.92
CA LYS A 957 -14.97 -48.19 32.45
C LYS A 957 -14.18 -46.94 32.03
N THR A 958 -13.34 -47.05 30.99
CA THR A 958 -12.65 -45.90 30.37
C THR A 958 -13.58 -45.14 29.42
N ASP A 959 -13.28 -43.87 29.14
CA ASP A 959 -14.02 -43.05 28.15
C ASP A 959 -13.97 -43.68 26.75
N LEU A 960 -12.90 -44.42 26.41
CA LEU A 960 -12.85 -45.22 25.18
C LEU A 960 -13.90 -46.34 25.21
N GLN A 961 -14.00 -47.12 26.30
CA GLN A 961 -14.96 -48.22 26.43
C GLN A 961 -16.40 -47.72 26.35
N GLU A 962 -16.74 -46.63 27.06
CA GLU A 962 -18.07 -46.03 27.02
C GLU A 962 -18.44 -45.55 25.61
N ARG A 963 -17.53 -44.87 24.93
CA ARG A 963 -17.74 -44.41 23.54
C ARG A 963 -17.74 -45.56 22.55
N LEU A 964 -17.00 -46.63 22.80
CA LEU A 964 -16.97 -47.83 21.97
C LEU A 964 -18.32 -48.55 22.04
N GLU A 965 -18.88 -48.74 23.24
CA GLU A 965 -20.21 -49.30 23.45
C GLU A 965 -21.29 -48.43 22.79
N ALA A 966 -21.25 -47.12 23.02
CA ALA A 966 -22.21 -46.18 22.42
C ALA A 966 -22.11 -46.14 20.88
N ALA A 967 -20.90 -46.24 20.33
CA ALA A 967 -20.69 -46.29 18.89
C ALA A 967 -21.14 -47.62 18.28
N MET A 968 -21.00 -48.73 19.02
CA MET A 968 -21.50 -50.03 18.61
C MET A 968 -23.03 -50.10 18.62
N GLU A 969 -23.69 -49.50 19.62
CA GLU A 969 -25.15 -49.41 19.72
C GLU A 969 -25.75 -48.54 18.60
N LYS A 970 -25.11 -47.41 18.28
CA LYS A 970 -25.56 -46.45 17.26
C LYS A 970 -25.06 -46.75 15.84
N ASP A 971 -24.21 -47.77 15.68
CA ASP A 971 -23.44 -48.06 14.46
C ASP A 971 -22.64 -46.84 13.93
N ASP A 972 -22.21 -45.93 14.82
CA ASP A 972 -21.50 -44.70 14.47
C ASP A 972 -19.99 -44.90 14.39
N VAL A 973 -19.55 -45.44 13.26
CA VAL A 973 -18.13 -45.69 12.96
C VAL A 973 -17.36 -44.38 12.78
N SER A 974 -17.98 -43.34 12.24
CA SER A 974 -17.26 -42.09 11.92
C SER A 974 -17.06 -41.23 13.16
N GLY A 975 -18.05 -41.11 14.05
CA GLY A 975 -17.91 -40.42 15.32
C GLY A 975 -16.85 -41.04 16.22
N PHE A 976 -16.77 -42.38 16.25
CA PHE A 976 -15.73 -43.09 17.01
C PHE A 976 -14.31 -42.83 16.49
N PHE A 977 -14.09 -42.86 15.17
CA PHE A 977 -12.78 -42.59 14.60
C PHE A 977 -12.36 -41.12 14.75
N LEU A 978 -13.30 -40.18 14.68
CA LEU A 978 -13.02 -38.77 15.01
C LEU A 978 -12.53 -38.62 16.45
N TYR A 979 -13.13 -39.35 17.39
CA TYR A 979 -12.63 -39.40 18.77
C TYR A 979 -11.22 -39.98 18.85
N LEU A 980 -10.95 -41.13 18.21
CA LEU A 980 -9.60 -41.71 18.17
C LEU A 980 -8.56 -40.74 17.58
N GLU A 981 -8.96 -39.92 16.61
CA GLU A 981 -8.09 -38.89 16.02
C GLU A 981 -7.80 -37.73 16.99
N THR A 982 -8.70 -37.40 17.92
CA THR A 982 -8.44 -36.39 18.97
C THR A 982 -7.39 -36.83 20.00
N LEU A 983 -7.25 -38.13 20.24
CA LEU A 983 -6.30 -38.66 21.23
C LEU A 983 -4.84 -38.44 20.80
N SER A 984 -3.93 -38.22 21.75
CA SER A 984 -2.49 -38.24 21.47
C SER A 984 -1.97 -39.67 21.28
N THR A 985 -0.83 -39.86 20.62
CA THR A 985 -0.29 -41.21 20.38
C THR A 985 0.00 -42.01 21.66
N PRO A 986 0.46 -41.43 22.79
CA PRO A 986 0.61 -42.17 24.04
C PRO A 986 -0.71 -42.47 24.73
N GLN A 987 -1.70 -41.57 24.66
CA GLN A 987 -3.05 -41.84 25.19
C GLN A 987 -3.71 -42.98 24.42
N LEU A 988 -3.62 -42.96 23.10
CA LEU A 988 -4.14 -44.02 22.24
C LEU A 988 -3.48 -45.38 22.54
N ASP A 989 -2.16 -45.42 22.76
CA ASP A 989 -1.44 -46.63 23.19
C ASP A 989 -1.89 -47.12 24.57
N VAL A 990 -2.16 -46.21 25.51
CA VAL A 990 -2.67 -46.56 26.86
C VAL A 990 -4.10 -47.08 26.80
N GLU A 991 -4.98 -46.42 26.07
CA GLU A 991 -6.38 -46.83 25.90
C GLU A 991 -6.46 -48.21 25.23
N ILE A 992 -5.66 -48.46 24.18
CA ILE A 992 -5.58 -49.80 23.55
C ILE A 992 -5.06 -50.85 24.53
N ARG A 993 -4.07 -50.53 25.37
CA ARG A 993 -3.57 -51.45 26.42
C ARG A 993 -4.57 -51.70 27.54
N SER A 994 -5.52 -50.79 27.76
CA SER A 994 -6.53 -50.91 28.82
C SER A 994 -7.70 -51.82 28.46
N LEU A 995 -7.83 -52.21 27.18
CA LEU A 995 -8.83 -53.17 26.70
C LEU A 995 -8.51 -54.57 27.24
N THR A 996 -9.04 -54.91 28.41
CA THR A 996 -8.74 -56.17 29.12
C THR A 996 -9.85 -57.21 29.00
N ALA A 997 -11.09 -56.80 28.77
CA ALA A 997 -12.20 -57.70 28.53
C ALA A 997 -12.23 -58.19 27.07
N ASN A 998 -12.57 -59.47 26.86
CA ASN A 998 -12.71 -60.04 25.53
C ASN A 998 -13.82 -59.33 24.72
N GLU A 999 -14.91 -58.94 25.39
CA GLU A 999 -16.02 -58.20 24.78
C GLU A 999 -15.56 -56.86 24.17
N ASP A 1000 -14.75 -56.09 24.90
CA ASP A 1000 -14.20 -54.80 24.43
C ASP A 1000 -13.28 -54.98 23.22
N LEU A 1001 -12.44 -56.03 23.23
CA LEU A 1001 -11.57 -56.37 22.11
C LEU A 1001 -12.38 -56.75 20.87
N VAL A 1002 -13.45 -57.53 21.05
CA VAL A 1002 -14.40 -57.89 19.98
C VAL A 1002 -15.04 -56.63 19.39
N MET A 1003 -15.58 -55.74 20.23
CA MET A 1003 -16.18 -54.48 19.79
C MET A 1003 -15.18 -53.60 19.03
N PHE A 1004 -13.95 -53.46 19.54
CA PHE A 1004 -12.91 -52.64 18.90
C PHE A 1004 -12.50 -53.20 17.53
N LEU A 1005 -12.27 -54.51 17.43
CA LEU A 1005 -11.95 -55.17 16.16
C LEU A 1005 -13.12 -55.10 15.16
N GLN A 1006 -14.37 -55.15 15.63
CA GLN A 1006 -15.55 -54.93 14.78
C GLN A 1006 -15.60 -53.49 14.24
N MET A 1007 -15.24 -52.49 15.04
CA MET A 1007 -15.16 -51.10 14.57
C MET A 1007 -14.05 -50.90 13.54
N LEU A 1008 -12.88 -51.53 13.73
CA LEU A 1008 -11.81 -51.53 12.71
C LEU A 1008 -12.27 -52.22 11.41
N LEU A 1009 -12.98 -53.35 11.51
CA LEU A 1009 -13.56 -54.05 10.36
C LEU A 1009 -14.57 -53.18 9.61
N LYS A 1010 -15.47 -52.50 10.34
CA LYS A 1010 -16.47 -51.60 9.74
C LYS A 1010 -15.78 -50.43 9.03
N ARG A 1011 -14.73 -49.84 9.62
CA ARG A 1011 -13.94 -48.76 8.97
C ARG A 1011 -13.19 -49.24 7.73
N LEU A 1012 -12.60 -50.44 7.79
CA LEU A 1012 -11.91 -51.04 6.64
C LEU A 1012 -12.87 -51.29 5.47
N LYS A 1013 -14.10 -51.73 5.74
CA LYS A 1013 -15.15 -51.89 4.73
C LYS A 1013 -15.67 -50.56 4.16
N GLN A 1014 -15.53 -49.46 4.89
CA GLN A 1014 -15.80 -48.11 4.39
C GLN A 1014 -14.68 -47.58 3.48
N HIS A 1015 -13.57 -48.32 3.31
CA HIS A 1015 -12.38 -47.93 2.55
C HIS A 1015 -11.76 -46.58 2.99
N ARG A 1016 -11.88 -46.23 4.29
CA ARG A 1016 -11.33 -44.99 4.87
C ARG A 1016 -10.21 -45.29 5.88
N ASP A 1017 -9.28 -44.35 5.99
CA ASP A 1017 -8.17 -44.34 6.97
C ASP A 1017 -7.37 -45.64 7.00
N TYR A 1018 -7.06 -46.22 5.84
CA TYR A 1018 -6.51 -47.56 5.73
C TYR A 1018 -5.24 -47.75 6.57
N GLU A 1019 -4.29 -46.82 6.52
CA GLU A 1019 -3.05 -46.86 7.28
C GLU A 1019 -3.25 -46.64 8.78
N ALA A 1020 -4.26 -45.86 9.17
CA ALA A 1020 -4.62 -45.69 10.57
C ALA A 1020 -5.21 -46.99 11.13
N VAL A 1021 -6.12 -47.63 10.38
CA VAL A 1021 -6.70 -48.94 10.72
C VAL A 1021 -5.60 -50.00 10.78
N GLN A 1022 -4.65 -50.02 9.84
CA GLN A 1022 -3.51 -50.93 9.89
C GLN A 1022 -2.62 -50.68 11.12
N ALA A 1023 -2.34 -49.42 11.46
CA ALA A 1023 -1.51 -49.09 12.61
C ALA A 1023 -2.20 -49.46 13.93
N LEU A 1024 -3.50 -49.18 14.07
CA LEU A 1024 -4.33 -49.56 15.21
C LEU A 1024 -4.37 -51.09 15.35
N LEU A 1025 -4.64 -51.80 14.25
CA LEU A 1025 -4.64 -53.26 14.21
C LEU A 1025 -3.27 -53.83 14.59
N ALA A 1026 -2.18 -53.29 14.06
CA ALA A 1026 -0.83 -53.70 14.39
C ALA A 1026 -0.51 -53.47 15.88
N THR A 1027 -0.98 -52.37 16.49
CA THR A 1027 -0.81 -52.16 17.93
C THR A 1027 -1.67 -53.08 18.79
N VAL A 1028 -2.92 -53.35 18.41
CA VAL A 1028 -3.78 -54.31 19.11
C VAL A 1028 -3.13 -55.69 19.09
N LEU A 1029 -2.66 -56.15 17.92
CA LEU A 1029 -1.97 -57.43 17.79
C LEU A 1029 -0.66 -57.45 18.59
N LYS A 1030 0.10 -56.36 18.64
CA LYS A 1030 1.33 -56.28 19.42
C LYS A 1030 1.09 -56.36 20.93
N VAL A 1031 -0.04 -55.83 21.41
CA VAL A 1031 -0.36 -55.75 22.85
C VAL A 1031 -1.10 -56.99 23.35
N HIS A 1032 -2.11 -57.46 22.60
CA HIS A 1032 -3.07 -58.49 23.02
C HIS A 1032 -2.87 -59.86 22.32
N SER A 1033 -1.69 -60.09 21.71
CA SER A 1033 -1.42 -61.35 21.00
C SER A 1033 -1.54 -62.60 21.87
N ASP A 1034 -1.18 -62.51 23.15
CA ASP A 1034 -1.24 -63.59 24.13
C ASP A 1034 -2.69 -63.98 24.45
N VAL A 1035 -3.56 -63.00 24.69
CA VAL A 1035 -4.99 -63.22 24.91
C VAL A 1035 -5.63 -63.85 23.67
N ILE A 1036 -5.34 -63.31 22.48
CA ILE A 1036 -5.83 -63.85 21.22
C ILE A 1036 -5.33 -65.29 21.04
N LEU A 1037 -4.03 -65.58 21.19
CA LEU A 1037 -3.49 -66.93 20.98
C LEU A 1037 -4.02 -67.94 22.00
N ASN A 1038 -4.25 -67.55 23.25
CA ASN A 1038 -4.82 -68.43 24.28
C ASN A 1038 -6.27 -68.83 23.96
N THR A 1039 -7.03 -67.97 23.29
CA THR A 1039 -8.36 -68.34 22.74
C THR A 1039 -8.30 -69.25 21.51
N PHE A 1040 -7.14 -69.38 20.86
CA PHE A 1040 -6.91 -70.18 19.64
C PHE A 1040 -6.10 -71.48 19.92
N ASN A 1041 -6.15 -72.05 21.13
CA ASN A 1041 -5.33 -73.21 21.46
C ASN A 1041 -5.69 -74.43 20.57
N PRO A 1042 -4.79 -74.91 19.68
CA PRO A 1042 -5.08 -76.00 18.74
C PRO A 1042 -5.26 -77.36 19.43
N GLU A 1043 -4.76 -77.53 20.66
CA GLU A 1043 -5.00 -78.74 21.45
C GLU A 1043 -6.45 -78.84 21.92
N ARG A 1044 -7.18 -77.71 22.03
CA ARG A 1044 -8.63 -77.71 22.26
C ARG A 1044 -9.41 -77.97 20.98
N GLU A 1045 -8.95 -77.47 19.82
CA GLU A 1045 -9.61 -77.78 18.54
C GLU A 1045 -9.47 -79.25 18.14
N GLN A 1046 -8.34 -79.90 18.42
CA GLN A 1046 -8.21 -81.35 18.20
C GLN A 1046 -8.99 -82.17 19.23
N ALA A 1047 -9.11 -81.71 20.47
CA ALA A 1047 -9.98 -82.35 21.46
C ALA A 1047 -11.47 -82.18 21.11
N GLU A 1048 -11.88 -81.02 20.59
CA GLU A 1048 -13.25 -80.75 20.12
C GLU A 1048 -13.57 -81.50 18.81
N GLU A 1049 -12.63 -81.59 17.85
CA GLU A 1049 -12.81 -82.39 16.62
C GLU A 1049 -12.74 -83.91 16.90
N GLU A 1050 -12.00 -84.38 17.93
CA GLU A 1050 -11.99 -85.78 18.36
C GLU A 1050 -13.20 -86.13 19.26
N GLU A 1051 -13.77 -85.20 20.04
CA GLU A 1051 -15.02 -85.38 20.79
C GLU A 1051 -16.28 -85.30 19.89
N GLU A 1052 -16.26 -84.50 18.81
CA GLU A 1052 -17.37 -84.43 17.83
C GLU A 1052 -17.56 -85.75 17.05
N ASP A 1053 -16.52 -86.59 16.89
CA ASP A 1053 -16.62 -87.89 16.22
C ASP A 1053 -17.08 -89.04 17.17
N GLU A 1054 -17.03 -88.88 18.50
CA GLU A 1054 -17.49 -89.90 19.48
C GLU A 1054 -18.82 -89.60 20.18
N VAL A 1055 -19.40 -88.39 20.05
CA VAL A 1055 -20.71 -88.04 20.65
C VAL A 1055 -21.75 -87.66 19.59
N MET A 1056 -22.15 -88.63 18.77
CA MET A 1056 -23.45 -88.60 18.10
C MET A 1056 -24.41 -89.48 18.89
N LEU A 1057 -25.10 -88.88 19.88
CA LEU A 1057 -26.43 -89.23 20.44
C LEU A 1057 -26.58 -88.76 21.91
N ASP A 1058 -26.76 -87.47 22.18
CA ASP A 1058 -27.83 -86.97 23.07
C ASP A 1058 -28.01 -85.45 22.92
N GLU A 1059 -29.24 -84.96 23.08
CA GLU A 1059 -29.62 -83.55 22.90
C GLU A 1059 -29.32 -82.71 24.16
N GLY A 1060 -28.77 -81.51 23.96
CA GLY A 1060 -28.95 -80.37 24.86
C GLY A 1060 -27.99 -80.26 26.06
N GLU A 1061 -26.75 -79.85 25.79
CA GLU A 1061 -25.94 -79.11 26.76
C GLU A 1061 -25.75 -77.68 26.25
N ASP A 1062 -26.33 -76.72 26.98
CA ASP A 1062 -26.00 -75.30 26.84
C ASP A 1062 -24.49 -75.14 27.09
N PRO A 1063 -23.74 -74.34 26.30
CA PRO A 1063 -22.31 -74.17 26.53
C PRO A 1063 -22.09 -73.65 27.96
N GLU A 1064 -21.47 -74.48 28.80
CA GLU A 1064 -21.13 -74.14 30.18
C GLU A 1064 -20.00 -73.10 30.18
N GLY A 1065 -20.36 -71.83 29.99
CA GLY A 1065 -19.49 -70.69 30.29
C GLY A 1065 -19.68 -69.53 29.32
N ALA A 1066 -19.98 -68.34 29.85
CA ALA A 1066 -19.96 -67.08 29.08
C ALA A 1066 -18.63 -66.86 28.32
N ASP A 1067 -17.53 -67.42 28.83
CA ASP A 1067 -16.20 -67.34 28.26
C ASP A 1067 -16.06 -68.10 26.91
N GLU A 1068 -16.81 -69.18 26.68
CA GLU A 1068 -16.77 -69.96 25.43
C GLU A 1068 -17.51 -69.25 24.29
N GLU A 1069 -18.66 -68.64 24.58
CA GLU A 1069 -19.43 -67.87 23.60
C GLU A 1069 -18.64 -66.63 23.13
N GLU A 1070 -17.93 -65.97 24.04
CA GLU A 1070 -17.06 -64.83 23.73
C GLU A 1070 -15.88 -65.22 22.83
N ALA A 1071 -15.26 -66.38 23.08
CA ALA A 1071 -14.16 -66.90 22.26
C ALA A 1071 -14.63 -67.19 20.81
N ILE A 1072 -15.82 -67.78 20.64
CA ILE A 1072 -16.42 -68.04 19.33
C ILE A 1072 -16.69 -66.73 18.57
N ARG A 1073 -17.20 -65.69 19.26
CA ARG A 1073 -17.44 -64.36 18.69
C ARG A 1073 -16.14 -63.69 18.24
N LEU A 1074 -15.09 -63.74 19.05
CA LEU A 1074 -13.77 -63.20 18.72
C LEU A 1074 -13.17 -63.89 17.49
N LYS A 1075 -13.23 -65.23 17.43
CA LYS A 1075 -12.80 -66.05 16.28
C LYS A 1075 -13.54 -65.66 14.99
N SER A 1076 -14.85 -65.43 15.08
CA SER A 1076 -15.69 -64.99 13.95
C SER A 1076 -15.30 -63.61 13.42
N VAL A 1077 -15.06 -62.64 14.30
CA VAL A 1077 -14.66 -61.27 13.92
C VAL A 1077 -13.28 -61.27 13.25
N ILE A 1078 -12.32 -62.01 13.81
CA ILE A 1078 -10.97 -62.12 13.25
C ILE A 1078 -11.00 -62.75 11.86
N LYS A 1079 -11.77 -63.83 11.64
CA LYS A 1079 -11.95 -64.43 10.30
C LYS A 1079 -12.52 -63.41 9.30
N LYS A 1080 -13.51 -62.60 9.70
CA LYS A 1080 -14.09 -61.54 8.85
C LYS A 1080 -13.08 -60.42 8.56
N LEU A 1081 -12.26 -60.04 9.54
CA LEU A 1081 -11.21 -59.03 9.40
C LEU A 1081 -10.09 -59.50 8.47
N ILE A 1082 -9.62 -60.74 8.59
CA ILE A 1082 -8.62 -61.33 7.69
C ILE A 1082 -9.15 -61.33 6.24
N LYS A 1083 -10.40 -61.75 6.02
CA LYS A 1083 -11.00 -61.76 4.68
C LYS A 1083 -11.05 -60.35 4.07
N ALA A 1084 -11.47 -59.34 4.83
CA ALA A 1084 -11.50 -57.96 4.38
C ALA A 1084 -10.08 -57.40 4.13
N GLN A 1085 -9.13 -57.72 5.00
CA GLN A 1085 -7.74 -57.27 4.90
C GLN A 1085 -7.02 -57.87 3.69
N VAL A 1086 -7.19 -59.16 3.44
CA VAL A 1086 -6.58 -59.85 2.28
C VAL A 1086 -7.13 -59.30 0.97
N ALA A 1087 -8.45 -59.06 0.90
CA ALA A 1087 -9.08 -58.47 -0.28
C ALA A 1087 -8.49 -57.09 -0.62
N GLU A 1088 -8.38 -56.20 0.37
CA GLU A 1088 -7.84 -54.85 0.16
C GLU A 1088 -6.33 -54.84 -0.06
N SER A 1089 -5.57 -55.62 0.72
CA SER A 1089 -4.11 -55.71 0.61
C SER A 1089 -3.67 -56.31 -0.72
N SER A 1090 -4.34 -57.36 -1.20
CA SER A 1090 -4.04 -57.96 -2.52
C SER A 1090 -4.28 -56.96 -3.66
N ARG A 1091 -5.36 -56.19 -3.57
CA ARG A 1091 -5.68 -55.13 -4.54
C ARG A 1091 -4.63 -54.03 -4.55
N LEU A 1092 -4.25 -53.51 -3.37
CA LEU A 1092 -3.27 -52.43 -3.24
C LEU A 1092 -1.86 -52.86 -3.59
N ASN A 1093 -1.41 -54.01 -3.10
CA ASN A 1093 -0.06 -54.52 -3.39
C ASN A 1093 0.10 -54.90 -4.86
N GLY A 1094 -0.92 -55.52 -5.47
CA GLY A 1094 -0.88 -55.82 -6.91
C GLY A 1094 -0.74 -54.56 -7.78
N LEU A 1095 -1.43 -53.48 -7.40
CA LEU A 1095 -1.29 -52.18 -8.07
C LEU A 1095 0.09 -51.56 -7.81
N LEU A 1096 0.56 -51.58 -6.56
CA LEU A 1096 1.86 -51.05 -6.15
C LEU A 1096 3.00 -51.76 -6.88
N ASP A 1097 2.99 -53.09 -6.91
CA ASP A 1097 3.99 -53.92 -7.57
C ASP A 1097 4.01 -53.66 -9.08
N HIS A 1098 2.83 -53.55 -9.71
CA HIS A 1098 2.72 -53.20 -11.12
C HIS A 1098 3.31 -51.81 -11.41
N CYS A 1099 2.95 -50.79 -10.61
CA CYS A 1099 3.46 -49.43 -10.79
C CYS A 1099 4.97 -49.33 -10.53
N LEU A 1100 5.46 -49.94 -9.45
CA LEU A 1100 6.87 -49.93 -9.08
C LEU A 1100 7.72 -50.69 -10.11
N GLY A 1101 7.30 -51.89 -10.51
CA GLY A 1101 7.99 -52.68 -11.51
C GLY A 1101 8.04 -51.97 -12.87
N THR A 1102 6.92 -51.37 -13.30
CA THR A 1102 6.87 -50.62 -14.57
C THR A 1102 7.72 -49.35 -14.51
N LEU A 1103 7.67 -48.60 -13.41
CA LEU A 1103 8.45 -47.38 -13.25
C LEU A 1103 9.95 -47.70 -13.16
N ALA A 1104 10.34 -48.75 -12.44
CA ALA A 1104 11.72 -49.22 -12.37
C ALA A 1104 12.24 -49.62 -13.75
N PHE A 1105 11.42 -50.35 -14.53
CA PHE A 1105 11.72 -50.69 -15.92
C PHE A 1105 11.89 -49.45 -16.80
N LEU A 1106 10.95 -48.49 -16.75
CA LEU A 1106 10.99 -47.25 -17.55
C LEU A 1106 12.18 -46.34 -17.17
N ARG A 1107 12.63 -46.38 -15.92
CA ARG A 1107 13.79 -45.60 -15.44
C ARG A 1107 15.12 -46.34 -15.53
N GLY A 1108 15.14 -47.62 -15.95
CA GLY A 1108 16.35 -48.44 -16.02
C GLY A 1108 16.99 -48.70 -14.65
N LEU A 1109 16.20 -48.67 -13.57
CA LEU A 1109 16.67 -49.00 -12.23
C LEU A 1109 16.76 -50.53 -12.09
N PRO A 1110 17.80 -51.06 -11.44
CA PRO A 1110 17.81 -52.47 -11.09
C PRO A 1110 16.62 -52.75 -10.17
N MET A 1111 15.76 -53.68 -10.55
CA MET A 1111 14.74 -54.19 -9.64
C MET A 1111 15.45 -54.96 -8.54
N THR A 1112 15.53 -54.39 -7.34
CA THR A 1112 15.95 -55.06 -6.11
C THR A 1112 14.75 -55.29 -5.23
#